data_AF-A0A4Q7E4Z2-F1
#
_entry.id   AF-A0A4Q7E4Z2-F1
#
_cell.length_a   1.000
_cell.length_b   1.000
_cell.length_c   1.000
_cell.angle_alpha   90.00
_cell.angle_beta   90.00
_cell.angle_gamma   90.00
#
_symmetry.space_group_name_H-M   'P 1'
#
loop_
_entity.id
_entity.type
_entity.pdbx_description
1 polymer ?
#
loop_
_entity_poly.entity_id
_entity_poly.type
_entity_poly.pdbx_seq_one_letter_code
_entity_poly.pdbx_strand_id
1 'polypeptide(L)'
;MNQRAPFLTRAIAHLKALLTLCFAVLFSLSSLATPAWANQPVFNFQSIDVPATPTVRNGVNPTTPCSGQSFDNCDATGTPTAPVNINFGSGNNLELQSIDVGVAGNTFIPDTILRPPFGLADRVEFRRAGGNPPERALLFYEIEDAPASLPATFDVVPDLAASLQIGMLSNTVNRGIDNLFNNIPSNDTGNNIQETGNNIERVDYIIEAGVDIPIAERDNFGFLVIDRGGNDPFGIAAITELNGTIAGNPAPSDYGELQVANVANYGAATVGNRNIRTLVASDPVAPFGEIVQPSHIVGPQPLEGQFFSIADLLPGDTTTTRIFGYSLFAADVPVAANLVNFNTFPTNTPQATGGLDLVAGGALFRVEPAPEIGVAKTNSAPRPVPGQAGFFDIDLTLRVTNTGNTALSNVQLEEDLEAAFINNNGPTPLVPPAGTFNPANGFSLVGTPTINFTPAPGTTALPSVAPTIQGTYTGASGATSNLFVTNGDGTVANPSNRFNVGDTAVVGLTVRLDLGTDLGGVNPAIDGILVANNQASTSGFPPGGTVPVNDLSQDGTDVDPDGTGPGNNNDPTPIQIPFPSIGVAKSISAFRPVAGTTQYDFDFTIIVTNSGSTILDDVELEEDLQDALITSAANRVDSFTVTGTPTVTATGFNPGFTPPTGNAAYNGNGNIDVFTTGVGVNSFNPGASTTTVISVRADLGSGGPGPLNDGVVIAQNTATASGLPSGPGVPPGQQRITDDSQNGGNVDPDGDGNPGNNNQPTPIQFPATTSDLVLVKRITNIFRGGSALSVPGINNFNDQAADPNDAPFNSALGGGNQLAGIFELPNGFALEPNDEAEYTVYFWNSRAGQISQLQLCDELQPPSVLNTGAPFQIAPVGALGTPNFSAAGNLLEGRSPGAPLDGFCPSAPVVPNFPVGPPGPTGGLGVGAGGGVVAGPFNVPSNQFGAIRFRVRIP
;
A
#
# COMPACT_ATOMS: atom_id res chain seq x y z
N MET A 1 -45.54 -26.58 -43.22
CA MET A 1 -44.74 -25.38 -42.88
C MET A 1 -43.47 -25.75 -42.11
N ASN A 2 -42.66 -26.70 -42.60
CA ASN A 2 -41.53 -27.27 -41.85
C ASN A 2 -40.19 -27.15 -42.60
N GLN A 3 -39.52 -25.98 -42.55
CA GLN A 3 -38.11 -25.83 -42.97
C GLN A 3 -37.41 -24.62 -42.29
N ARG A 4 -37.50 -24.46 -40.96
CA ARG A 4 -36.79 -23.36 -40.23
C ARG A 4 -35.87 -23.79 -39.08
N ALA A 5 -35.67 -25.08 -38.84
CA ALA A 5 -34.71 -25.58 -37.85
C ALA A 5 -33.21 -25.50 -38.27
N PRO A 6 -32.79 -25.87 -39.50
CA PRO A 6 -31.36 -25.96 -39.81
C PRO A 6 -30.69 -24.60 -40.08
N PHE A 7 -31.47 -23.55 -40.30
CA PHE A 7 -30.95 -22.20 -40.52
C PHE A 7 -30.44 -21.55 -39.24
N LEU A 8 -31.09 -21.78 -38.09
CA LEU A 8 -30.70 -21.13 -36.84
C LEU A 8 -29.37 -21.68 -36.31
N THR A 9 -29.15 -22.99 -36.40
CA THR A 9 -27.88 -23.62 -35.98
C THR A 9 -26.71 -23.22 -36.87
N ARG A 10 -26.92 -23.08 -38.19
CA ARG A 10 -25.89 -22.56 -39.11
C ARG A 10 -25.66 -21.06 -38.94
N ALA A 11 -26.70 -20.28 -38.65
CA ALA A 11 -26.57 -18.86 -38.31
C ALA A 11 -25.79 -18.66 -37.01
N ILE A 12 -26.02 -19.47 -35.97
CA ILE A 12 -25.27 -19.41 -34.71
C ILE A 12 -23.82 -19.89 -34.91
N ALA A 13 -23.57 -20.91 -35.74
CA ALA A 13 -22.22 -21.35 -36.06
C ALA A 13 -21.44 -20.30 -36.87
N HIS A 14 -22.07 -19.66 -37.87
CA HIS A 14 -21.45 -18.54 -38.59
C HIS A 14 -21.34 -17.29 -37.74
N LEU A 15 -22.29 -16.99 -36.85
CA LEU A 15 -22.18 -15.85 -35.93
C LEU A 15 -21.07 -16.09 -34.91
N LYS A 16 -20.89 -17.31 -34.39
CA LYS A 16 -19.72 -17.67 -33.57
C LYS A 16 -18.42 -17.57 -34.37
N ALA A 17 -18.36 -18.10 -35.59
CA ALA A 17 -17.17 -17.98 -36.44
C ALA A 17 -16.86 -16.50 -36.77
N LEU A 18 -17.88 -15.67 -37.01
CA LEU A 18 -17.72 -14.25 -37.26
C LEU A 18 -17.39 -13.47 -35.98
N LEU A 19 -17.88 -13.87 -34.80
CA LEU A 19 -17.48 -13.28 -33.52
C LEU A 19 -16.06 -13.69 -33.12
N THR A 20 -15.64 -14.93 -33.38
CA THR A 20 -14.27 -15.39 -33.15
C THR A 20 -13.31 -14.78 -34.16
N LEU A 21 -13.72 -14.60 -35.43
CA LEU A 21 -12.93 -13.85 -36.41
C LEU A 21 -12.89 -12.36 -36.07
N CYS A 22 -13.99 -11.75 -35.62
CA CYS A 22 -13.98 -10.36 -35.15
C CYS A 22 -13.23 -10.20 -33.82
N PHE A 23 -13.21 -11.17 -32.91
CA PHE A 23 -12.36 -11.11 -31.70
C PHE A 23 -10.89 -11.31 -32.04
N ALA A 24 -10.55 -12.20 -32.98
CA ALA A 24 -9.19 -12.36 -33.47
C ALA A 24 -8.72 -11.11 -34.24
N VAL A 25 -9.58 -10.51 -35.05
CA VAL A 25 -9.32 -9.27 -35.80
C VAL A 25 -9.34 -8.03 -34.90
N LEU A 26 -10.13 -8.01 -33.82
CA LEU A 26 -10.07 -6.95 -32.81
C LEU A 26 -8.83 -7.10 -31.93
N PHE A 27 -8.41 -8.32 -31.54
CA PHE A 27 -7.11 -8.52 -30.89
C PHE A 27 -5.94 -8.15 -31.82
N SER A 28 -6.02 -8.44 -33.12
CA SER A 28 -5.01 -8.05 -34.12
C SER A 28 -5.13 -6.59 -34.60
N LEU A 29 -6.11 -5.82 -34.09
CA LEU A 29 -6.25 -4.37 -34.32
C LEU A 29 -6.10 -3.56 -33.03
N SER A 30 -6.23 -4.17 -31.85
CA SER A 30 -5.77 -3.62 -30.57
C SER A 30 -4.30 -3.94 -30.29
N SER A 31 -3.68 -4.86 -31.06
CA SER A 31 -2.22 -4.96 -31.18
C SER A 31 -1.63 -3.97 -32.20
N LEU A 32 -2.38 -2.90 -32.54
CA LEU A 32 -1.81 -1.63 -33.01
C LEU A 32 -1.51 -0.69 -31.83
N ALA A 33 -1.16 -1.25 -30.67
CA ALA A 33 0.07 -0.79 -30.07
C ALA A 33 1.15 -0.96 -31.16
N THR A 34 1.71 0.14 -31.64
CA THR A 34 3.02 0.10 -32.28
C THR A 34 3.93 -0.77 -31.40
N PRO A 35 4.73 -1.70 -31.94
CA PRO A 35 5.76 -2.32 -31.12
C PRO A 35 6.59 -1.19 -30.49
N ALA A 36 7.16 -1.39 -29.29
CA ALA A 36 7.64 -0.32 -28.41
C ALA A 36 8.86 0.52 -28.92
N TRP A 37 9.11 0.48 -30.22
CA TRP A 37 10.02 1.25 -31.06
C TRP A 37 9.63 2.75 -31.17
N ALA A 38 8.74 3.22 -30.29
CA ALA A 38 8.05 4.51 -30.40
C ALA A 38 8.50 5.58 -29.38
N ASN A 39 9.44 5.25 -28.48
CA ASN A 39 10.25 6.23 -27.76
C ASN A 39 11.68 6.14 -28.30
N GLN A 40 11.97 7.00 -29.29
CA GLN A 40 13.27 7.07 -29.97
C GLN A 40 14.42 7.24 -28.97
N PRO A 41 15.35 6.27 -28.86
CA PRO A 41 16.51 6.41 -28.01
C PRO A 41 17.45 7.50 -28.53
N VAL A 42 17.99 8.31 -27.63
CA VAL A 42 19.22 9.04 -27.94
C VAL A 42 20.34 8.01 -27.83
N PHE A 43 20.78 7.43 -28.95
CA PHE A 43 21.98 6.59 -28.96
C PHE A 43 23.21 7.50 -29.04
N ASN A 44 24.02 7.47 -27.99
CA ASN A 44 25.14 8.37 -27.78
C ASN A 44 26.37 7.54 -27.45
N PHE A 45 27.28 7.30 -28.41
CA PHE A 45 28.51 6.58 -28.11
C PHE A 45 29.70 7.49 -27.83
N GLN A 46 30.46 7.11 -26.81
CA GLN A 46 31.59 7.85 -26.27
C GLN A 46 32.89 7.15 -26.66
N SER A 47 33.88 7.93 -27.09
CA SER A 47 35.17 7.42 -27.54
C SER A 47 36.32 8.28 -27.02
N ILE A 48 37.51 7.69 -26.96
CA ILE A 48 38.74 8.35 -26.55
C ILE A 48 39.81 8.25 -27.64
N ASP A 49 40.67 9.26 -27.69
CA ASP A 49 41.80 9.33 -28.60
C ASP A 49 43.02 8.61 -27.95
N VAL A 50 43.42 7.46 -28.48
CA VAL A 50 44.57 6.65 -28.01
C VAL A 50 45.74 6.77 -29.01
N PRO A 51 46.99 7.02 -28.58
CA PRO A 51 48.12 7.15 -29.51
C PRO A 51 48.30 5.95 -30.43
N ALA A 52 48.18 6.16 -31.75
CA ALA A 52 48.34 5.12 -32.75
C ALA A 52 49.82 4.73 -32.93
N THR A 53 50.07 3.51 -33.44
CA THR A 53 51.43 3.06 -33.76
C THR A 53 51.81 3.44 -35.21
N PRO A 54 52.80 4.35 -35.43
CA PRO A 54 53.10 4.84 -36.78
C PRO A 54 53.67 3.75 -37.70
N THR A 55 53.14 3.63 -38.91
CA THR A 55 53.58 2.66 -39.93
C THR A 55 53.54 3.27 -41.33
N VAL A 56 54.62 3.17 -42.10
CA VAL A 56 54.73 3.76 -43.45
C VAL A 56 54.72 2.70 -44.54
N ARG A 57 53.83 2.86 -45.53
CA ARG A 57 53.83 2.13 -46.81
C ARG A 57 54.31 3.09 -47.91
N ASN A 58 55.49 2.82 -48.50
CA ASN A 58 56.06 3.67 -49.55
C ASN A 58 55.78 3.10 -50.95
N GLY A 59 55.54 3.98 -51.93
CA GLY A 59 55.47 3.60 -53.35
C GLY A 59 54.27 2.75 -53.73
N VAL A 60 53.12 2.97 -53.10
CA VAL A 60 51.85 2.30 -53.36
C VAL A 60 51.19 2.87 -54.61
N ASN A 61 50.67 2.02 -55.49
CA ASN A 61 49.86 2.46 -56.63
C ASN A 61 48.38 2.56 -56.23
N PRO A 62 47.67 3.66 -56.54
CA PRO A 62 46.21 3.73 -56.43
C PRO A 62 45.49 2.72 -57.35
N THR A 63 44.23 2.43 -57.05
CA THR A 63 43.41 1.48 -57.83
C THR A 63 43.11 2.00 -59.24
N THR A 64 43.12 1.10 -60.23
CA THR A 64 42.66 1.37 -61.60
C THR A 64 41.26 0.82 -61.85
N PRO A 65 40.39 1.52 -62.60
CA PRO A 65 40.63 2.82 -63.24
C PRO A 65 40.50 3.98 -62.24
N CYS A 66 41.35 5.00 -62.39
CA CYS A 66 41.25 6.23 -61.61
C CYS A 66 40.70 7.37 -62.47
N SER A 67 39.97 8.31 -61.85
CA SER A 67 39.29 9.40 -62.55
C SER A 67 39.54 10.75 -61.87
N GLY A 68 39.33 11.87 -62.57
CA GLY A 68 39.47 13.22 -61.99
C GLY A 68 38.45 13.59 -60.90
N GLN A 69 37.54 12.68 -60.52
CA GLN A 69 36.73 12.80 -59.29
C GLN A 69 37.11 11.77 -58.22
N SER A 70 37.91 10.76 -58.56
CA SER A 70 38.59 9.88 -57.59
C SER A 70 39.91 10.52 -57.13
N PHE A 71 40.74 10.99 -58.08
CA PHE A 71 42.08 11.58 -57.92
C PHE A 71 42.50 12.42 -59.15
N ASP A 72 43.00 13.65 -58.95
CA ASP A 72 43.46 14.55 -60.05
C ASP A 72 44.65 14.06 -60.89
N ASN A 73 45.43 13.06 -60.44
CA ASN A 73 46.70 12.63 -61.04
C ASN A 73 46.56 11.35 -61.90
N CYS A 74 45.48 11.25 -62.66
CA CYS A 74 45.27 10.17 -63.63
C CYS A 74 45.73 10.61 -65.02
N ASP A 75 46.37 9.71 -65.76
CA ASP A 75 46.64 9.95 -67.18
C ASP A 75 45.34 9.88 -68.00
N ALA A 76 45.43 10.25 -69.28
CA ALA A 76 44.27 10.24 -70.18
C ALA A 76 43.70 8.83 -70.48
N THR A 77 44.26 7.77 -69.89
CA THR A 77 43.77 6.38 -69.97
C THR A 77 43.10 5.90 -68.68
N GLY A 78 43.08 6.72 -67.62
CA GLY A 78 42.58 6.34 -66.30
C GLY A 78 43.60 5.56 -65.46
N THR A 79 44.89 5.70 -65.76
CA THR A 79 45.99 5.05 -65.01
C THR A 79 46.68 6.08 -64.09
N PRO A 80 47.00 5.76 -62.82
CA PRO A 80 47.74 6.66 -61.94
C PRO A 80 49.11 7.07 -62.51
N THR A 81 49.43 8.37 -62.54
CA THR A 81 50.69 8.85 -63.12
C THR A 81 51.93 8.63 -62.24
N ALA A 82 51.74 8.39 -60.94
CA ALA A 82 52.82 8.15 -59.99
C ALA A 82 52.35 7.33 -58.77
N PRO A 83 53.24 6.56 -58.12
CA PRO A 83 52.97 5.96 -56.81
C PRO A 83 52.92 7.02 -55.69
N VAL A 84 52.24 6.67 -54.58
CA VAL A 84 52.09 7.50 -53.37
C VAL A 84 52.61 6.79 -52.12
N ASN A 85 52.84 7.53 -51.04
CA ASN A 85 53.12 6.96 -49.72
C ASN A 85 51.87 7.02 -48.84
N ILE A 86 51.78 6.15 -47.84
CA ILE A 86 50.72 6.16 -46.81
C ILE A 86 51.38 6.03 -45.43
N ASN A 87 51.14 7.02 -44.57
CA ASN A 87 51.60 7.07 -43.19
C ASN A 87 50.40 6.75 -42.27
N PHE A 88 50.29 5.49 -41.85
CA PHE A 88 49.34 5.09 -40.81
C PHE A 88 49.84 5.51 -39.44
N GLY A 89 48.92 5.72 -38.49
CA GLY A 89 49.21 6.15 -37.14
C GLY A 89 49.78 7.56 -37.07
N SER A 90 49.33 8.46 -37.96
CA SER A 90 49.70 9.87 -37.95
C SER A 90 48.95 10.68 -36.89
N GLY A 91 47.86 10.13 -36.34
CA GLY A 91 47.08 10.70 -35.24
C GLY A 91 46.81 9.67 -34.14
N ASN A 92 45.54 9.55 -33.74
CA ASN A 92 45.11 8.65 -32.68
C ASN A 92 44.15 7.58 -33.20
N ASN A 93 44.24 6.37 -32.66
CA ASN A 93 43.17 5.39 -32.72
C ASN A 93 41.98 5.95 -31.93
N LEU A 94 40.81 6.04 -32.55
CA LEU A 94 39.57 6.43 -31.88
C LEU A 94 38.97 5.17 -31.25
N GLU A 95 39.12 4.99 -29.95
CA GLU A 95 38.65 3.78 -29.25
C GLU A 95 37.30 4.01 -28.57
N LEU A 96 36.36 3.09 -28.83
CA LEU A 96 35.02 3.09 -28.23
C LEU A 96 35.09 2.73 -26.73
N GLN A 97 34.46 3.55 -25.88
CA GLN A 97 34.38 3.36 -24.42
C GLN A 97 33.01 2.82 -23.99
N SER A 98 31.94 3.51 -24.39
CA SER A 98 30.57 3.22 -23.96
C SER A 98 29.54 3.72 -24.96
N ILE A 99 28.30 3.26 -24.82
CA ILE A 99 27.11 3.72 -25.56
C ILE A 99 25.97 4.00 -24.59
N ASP A 100 25.32 5.16 -24.66
CA ASP A 100 24.09 5.42 -23.91
C ASP A 100 22.88 4.99 -24.76
N VAL A 101 21.94 4.27 -24.15
CA VAL A 101 20.74 3.74 -24.83
C VAL A 101 19.48 4.17 -24.08
N GLY A 102 18.63 4.92 -24.78
CA GLY A 102 17.27 5.27 -24.35
C GLY A 102 17.16 6.65 -23.70
N VAL A 103 15.93 7.06 -23.40
CA VAL A 103 15.66 8.27 -22.59
C VAL A 103 15.88 8.05 -21.09
N ALA A 104 16.10 6.80 -20.66
CA ALA A 104 16.37 6.44 -19.25
C ALA A 104 17.86 6.55 -18.85
N GLY A 105 18.79 6.66 -19.82
CA GLY A 105 20.20 6.85 -19.54
C GLY A 105 20.98 5.59 -19.15
N ASN A 106 20.59 4.42 -19.66
CA ASN A 106 21.40 3.22 -19.51
C ASN A 106 22.67 3.34 -20.37
N THR A 107 23.81 3.63 -19.75
CA THR A 107 25.13 3.47 -20.37
C THR A 107 25.43 1.98 -20.50
N PHE A 108 26.03 1.56 -21.61
CA PHE A 108 26.50 0.21 -21.88
C PHE A 108 27.98 0.26 -22.23
N ILE A 109 28.75 -0.71 -21.75
CA ILE A 109 30.21 -0.84 -21.96
C ILE A 109 30.54 -2.19 -22.60
N PRO A 110 31.67 -2.30 -23.34
CA PRO A 110 32.15 -3.59 -23.83
C PRO A 110 32.35 -4.58 -22.68
N ASP A 111 31.85 -5.81 -22.83
CA ASP A 111 31.78 -6.77 -21.74
C ASP A 111 33.13 -7.44 -21.44
N THR A 112 33.91 -6.77 -20.60
CA THR A 112 35.20 -7.26 -20.10
C THR A 112 35.12 -8.39 -19.07
N ILE A 113 33.92 -8.76 -18.57
CA ILE A 113 33.76 -9.80 -17.54
C ILE A 113 33.58 -11.16 -18.20
N LEU A 114 32.58 -11.32 -19.09
CA LEU A 114 32.41 -12.57 -19.82
C LEU A 114 33.48 -12.70 -20.92
N ARG A 115 33.93 -11.58 -21.50
CA ARG A 115 34.81 -11.54 -22.68
C ARG A 115 35.98 -10.54 -22.54
N PRO A 116 36.94 -10.79 -21.62
CA PRO A 116 38.11 -9.93 -21.46
C PRO A 116 39.03 -9.93 -22.70
N PRO A 117 39.77 -8.84 -22.98
CA PRO A 117 39.82 -7.58 -22.22
C PRO A 117 38.87 -6.48 -22.73
N PHE A 118 38.19 -6.66 -23.87
CA PHE A 118 37.44 -5.60 -24.58
C PHE A 118 36.05 -6.01 -25.09
N GLY A 119 35.45 -7.11 -24.62
CA GLY A 119 34.14 -7.58 -25.10
C GLY A 119 34.13 -8.25 -26.48
N LEU A 120 35.17 -8.02 -27.30
CA LEU A 120 35.33 -8.49 -28.68
C LEU A 120 35.12 -10.00 -28.84
N ALA A 121 34.43 -10.43 -29.90
CA ALA A 121 34.35 -11.83 -30.36
C ALA A 121 35.73 -12.49 -30.47
N ASP A 122 35.81 -13.82 -30.47
CA ASP A 122 37.09 -14.54 -30.55
C ASP A 122 37.66 -14.50 -31.98
N ARG A 123 36.78 -14.46 -32.99
CA ARG A 123 37.15 -14.28 -34.40
C ARG A 123 36.03 -13.65 -35.21
N VAL A 124 36.41 -13.09 -36.38
CA VAL A 124 35.48 -12.63 -37.41
C VAL A 124 35.70 -13.40 -38.73
N GLU A 125 34.62 -13.90 -39.33
CA GLU A 125 34.63 -14.61 -40.62
C GLU A 125 33.89 -13.82 -41.70
N PHE A 126 34.58 -13.51 -42.80
CA PHE A 126 33.99 -12.90 -43.99
C PHE A 126 33.67 -13.99 -45.00
N ARG A 127 32.38 -14.21 -45.29
CA ARG A 127 31.93 -15.25 -46.20
C ARG A 127 31.65 -14.67 -47.58
N ARG A 128 32.10 -15.42 -48.60
CA ARG A 128 32.15 -15.01 -49.99
C ARG A 128 31.54 -16.09 -50.88
N ALA A 129 30.58 -15.72 -51.73
CA ALA A 129 29.93 -16.58 -52.71
C ALA A 129 30.42 -16.17 -54.11
N GLY A 130 31.32 -16.98 -54.69
CA GLY A 130 32.15 -16.59 -55.84
C GLY A 130 31.45 -15.77 -56.93
N GLY A 131 31.95 -14.55 -57.14
CA GLY A 131 31.36 -13.54 -58.02
C GLY A 131 32.38 -12.57 -58.64
N ASN A 132 31.89 -11.47 -59.18
CA ASN A 132 32.67 -10.34 -59.68
C ASN A 132 32.23 -9.10 -58.89
N PRO A 133 33.11 -8.43 -58.11
CA PRO A 133 34.57 -8.49 -58.20
C PRO A 133 35.19 -9.77 -57.59
N PRO A 134 36.44 -10.13 -57.97
CA PRO A 134 37.22 -11.14 -57.27
C PRO A 134 37.40 -10.81 -55.78
N GLU A 135 37.84 -11.79 -54.98
CA GLU A 135 38.10 -11.63 -53.53
C GLU A 135 38.89 -10.36 -53.21
N ARG A 136 38.18 -9.35 -52.70
CA ARG A 136 38.74 -8.08 -52.26
C ARG A 136 38.04 -7.59 -50.99
N ALA A 137 38.67 -6.65 -50.31
CA ALA A 137 38.02 -5.83 -49.31
C ALA A 137 38.26 -4.37 -49.66
N LEU A 138 37.23 -3.53 -49.53
CA LEU A 138 37.37 -2.09 -49.52
C LEU A 138 37.46 -1.67 -48.06
N LEU A 139 38.63 -1.24 -47.62
CA LEU A 139 38.87 -0.75 -46.27
C LEU A 139 38.77 0.77 -46.27
N PHE A 140 38.20 1.36 -45.21
CA PHE A 140 38.32 2.79 -44.97
C PHE A 140 39.14 3.07 -43.71
N TYR A 141 39.89 4.17 -43.74
CA TYR A 141 40.62 4.71 -42.60
C TYR A 141 40.43 6.22 -42.52
N GLU A 142 40.33 6.78 -41.32
CA GLU A 142 40.26 8.23 -41.14
C GLU A 142 41.53 8.96 -41.61
N ILE A 143 41.37 10.13 -42.21
CA ILE A 143 42.43 11.06 -42.62
C ILE A 143 42.16 12.46 -42.07
N GLU A 144 43.22 13.18 -41.70
CA GLU A 144 43.10 14.52 -41.10
C GLU A 144 42.59 15.54 -42.14
N ASP A 145 43.23 15.55 -43.31
CA ASP A 145 42.89 16.39 -44.46
C ASP A 145 42.32 15.56 -45.63
N ALA A 146 41.30 16.10 -46.32
CA ALA A 146 40.84 15.62 -47.62
C ALA A 146 41.35 16.59 -48.71
N PRO A 147 42.59 16.41 -49.23
CA PRO A 147 43.11 17.27 -50.28
C PRO A 147 42.31 17.09 -51.57
N ALA A 148 41.99 18.21 -52.23
CA ALA A 148 41.22 18.21 -53.49
C ALA A 148 41.95 17.51 -54.66
N SER A 149 43.25 17.27 -54.52
CA SER A 149 44.12 16.61 -55.51
C SER A 149 44.94 15.51 -54.83
N LEU A 150 45.24 14.41 -55.53
CA LEU A 150 46.03 13.29 -54.99
C LEU A 150 47.38 13.77 -54.42
N PRO A 151 47.64 13.63 -53.10
CA PRO A 151 48.89 14.03 -52.50
C PRO A 151 49.99 13.01 -52.78
N ALA A 152 51.26 13.40 -52.63
CA ALA A 152 52.39 12.46 -52.69
C ALA A 152 52.43 11.50 -51.48
N THR A 153 51.76 11.86 -50.39
CA THR A 153 51.66 11.11 -49.14
C THR A 153 50.27 11.29 -48.55
N PHE A 154 49.65 10.20 -48.10
CA PHE A 154 48.45 10.22 -47.27
C PHE A 154 48.83 10.05 -45.80
N ASP A 155 48.44 11.00 -44.96
CA ASP A 155 48.57 10.89 -43.51
C ASP A 155 47.25 10.36 -42.93
N VAL A 156 47.27 9.06 -42.60
CA VAL A 156 46.14 8.28 -42.06
C VAL A 156 46.21 8.31 -40.54
N VAL A 157 45.07 8.62 -39.92
CA VAL A 157 44.95 8.88 -38.48
C VAL A 157 45.16 7.61 -37.64
N PRO A 158 44.39 6.52 -37.81
CA PRO A 158 44.58 5.26 -37.07
C PRO A 158 45.79 4.45 -37.55
N ASP A 159 46.19 3.47 -36.74
CA ASP A 159 47.22 2.50 -37.10
C ASP A 159 46.79 1.48 -38.18
N LEU A 160 47.81 0.89 -38.82
CA LEU A 160 47.62 -0.15 -39.82
C LEU A 160 47.26 -1.47 -39.15
N ALA A 161 46.03 -1.93 -39.38
CA ALA A 161 45.63 -3.28 -39.05
C ALA A 161 46.45 -4.32 -39.84
N ALA A 162 46.93 -5.36 -39.16
CA ALA A 162 47.76 -6.40 -39.78
C ALA A 162 47.01 -7.36 -40.72
N SER A 163 45.68 -7.39 -40.65
CA SER A 163 44.79 -8.11 -41.58
C SER A 163 43.38 -7.52 -41.54
N LEU A 164 42.53 -7.91 -42.50
CA LEU A 164 41.09 -7.59 -42.52
C LEU A 164 40.41 -7.99 -41.21
N GLN A 165 40.69 -9.20 -40.71
CA GLN A 165 40.09 -9.72 -39.48
C GLN A 165 40.54 -8.93 -38.24
N ILE A 166 41.82 -8.56 -38.15
CA ILE A 166 42.35 -7.75 -37.04
C ILE A 166 41.82 -6.31 -37.14
N GLY A 167 41.62 -5.77 -38.34
CA GLY A 167 41.08 -4.44 -38.54
C GLY A 167 39.63 -4.31 -38.09
N MET A 168 38.83 -5.34 -38.37
CA MET A 168 37.39 -5.36 -38.07
C MET A 168 37.04 -5.88 -36.69
N LEU A 169 37.85 -6.77 -36.11
CA LEU A 169 37.70 -7.25 -34.74
C LEU A 169 38.51 -6.37 -33.79
N SER A 170 38.04 -5.14 -33.59
CA SER A 170 38.78 -4.07 -32.91
C SER A 170 37.83 -3.05 -32.27
N ASN A 171 38.24 -2.43 -31.17
CA ASN A 171 37.55 -1.30 -30.56
C ASN A 171 37.89 0.05 -31.22
N THR A 172 38.82 0.07 -32.19
CA THR A 172 39.24 1.26 -32.95
C THR A 172 38.24 1.59 -34.05
N VAL A 173 37.36 2.57 -33.82
CA VAL A 173 36.19 2.89 -34.66
C VAL A 173 36.45 3.91 -35.78
N ASN A 174 37.65 4.44 -35.93
CA ASN A 174 38.02 5.30 -37.06
C ASN A 174 38.60 4.53 -38.28
N ARG A 175 38.23 3.25 -38.40
CA ARG A 175 38.47 2.38 -39.57
C ARG A 175 37.33 1.37 -39.76
N GLY A 176 37.22 0.79 -40.95
CA GLY A 176 36.18 -0.20 -41.25
C GLY A 176 36.27 -0.77 -42.66
N ILE A 177 35.17 -1.37 -43.12
CA ILE A 177 34.92 -1.81 -44.50
C ILE A 177 33.89 -0.90 -45.14
N ASP A 178 34.20 -0.47 -46.36
CA ASP A 178 33.34 0.34 -47.20
C ASP A 178 32.42 -0.55 -48.06
N ASN A 179 31.14 -0.18 -48.20
CA ASN A 179 30.13 -0.85 -49.02
C ASN A 179 30.12 -2.39 -48.84
N LEU A 180 30.05 -2.86 -47.59
CA LEU A 180 30.35 -4.23 -47.15
C LEU A 180 29.73 -5.32 -48.03
N PHE A 181 28.44 -5.20 -48.34
CA PHE A 181 27.69 -6.22 -49.09
C PHE A 181 27.37 -5.80 -50.53
N ASN A 182 27.88 -4.68 -51.06
CA ASN A 182 27.54 -4.25 -52.43
C ASN A 182 28.24 -5.15 -53.47
N ASN A 183 27.55 -6.19 -53.95
CA ASN A 183 28.11 -7.15 -54.90
C ASN A 183 27.99 -6.70 -56.37
N ILE A 184 27.53 -5.48 -56.64
CA ILE A 184 27.51 -4.89 -57.97
C ILE A 184 28.66 -3.86 -58.08
N PRO A 185 29.71 -4.12 -58.89
CA PRO A 185 30.66 -3.07 -59.28
C PRO A 185 29.92 -1.90 -59.92
N SER A 186 30.30 -0.67 -59.58
CA SER A 186 29.70 0.51 -60.18
C SER A 186 29.84 0.45 -61.71
N ASN A 187 28.74 0.67 -62.42
CA ASN A 187 28.70 0.71 -63.87
C ASN A 187 28.61 2.14 -64.39
N ASP A 188 29.12 3.11 -63.62
CA ASP A 188 28.98 4.53 -63.92
C ASP A 188 29.79 4.88 -65.19
N THR A 189 29.06 5.18 -66.26
CA THR A 189 29.62 5.25 -67.62
C THR A 189 30.11 6.66 -67.92
N GLY A 190 31.17 7.06 -67.22
CA GLY A 190 31.84 8.35 -67.37
C GLY A 190 33.18 8.43 -66.65
N ASN A 191 33.75 9.64 -66.58
CA ASN A 191 35.00 9.93 -65.84
C ASN A 191 34.76 9.98 -64.31
N ASN A 192 34.01 9.03 -63.75
CA ASN A 192 33.59 9.02 -62.35
C ASN A 192 33.54 7.57 -61.79
N ILE A 193 34.59 6.80 -62.05
CA ILE A 193 34.64 5.40 -61.65
C ILE A 193 35.11 5.33 -60.19
N GLN A 194 34.16 5.19 -59.26
CA GLN A 194 34.42 4.84 -57.87
C GLN A 194 34.26 3.33 -57.70
N GLU A 195 35.29 2.66 -57.20
CA GLU A 195 35.27 1.22 -56.95
C GLU A 195 34.51 0.91 -55.64
N THR A 196 33.18 0.83 -55.72
CA THR A 196 32.28 0.55 -54.56
C THR A 196 31.89 -0.93 -54.42
N GLY A 197 32.29 -1.79 -55.36
CA GLY A 197 31.95 -3.21 -55.33
C GLY A 197 32.76 -3.99 -54.29
N ASN A 198 32.10 -4.85 -53.53
CA ASN A 198 32.69 -5.83 -52.61
C ASN A 198 32.18 -7.23 -52.99
N ASN A 199 32.73 -8.28 -52.38
CA ASN A 199 32.24 -9.66 -52.60
C ASN A 199 32.19 -10.43 -51.28
N ILE A 200 31.50 -9.83 -50.32
CA ILE A 200 31.11 -10.39 -49.04
C ILE A 200 29.58 -10.43 -49.07
N GLU A 201 28.98 -11.52 -48.62
CA GLU A 201 27.51 -11.66 -48.52
C GLU A 201 27.06 -11.99 -47.08
N ARG A 202 28.02 -12.26 -46.18
CA ARG A 202 27.80 -12.46 -44.73
C ARG A 202 29.07 -12.22 -43.92
N VAL A 203 28.93 -11.66 -42.72
CA VAL A 203 30.01 -11.54 -41.74
C VAL A 203 29.59 -12.21 -40.43
N ASP A 204 30.44 -13.04 -39.84
CA ASP A 204 30.18 -13.66 -38.54
C ASP A 204 31.16 -13.14 -37.49
N TYR A 205 30.65 -12.59 -36.39
CA TYR A 205 31.42 -12.31 -35.18
C TYR A 205 31.16 -13.45 -34.19
N ILE A 206 32.14 -14.34 -34.02
CA ILE A 206 31.95 -15.63 -33.34
C ILE A 206 32.59 -15.63 -31.95
N ILE A 207 31.80 -15.98 -30.95
CA ILE A 207 32.23 -16.29 -29.59
C ILE A 207 32.29 -17.82 -29.46
N GLU A 208 33.49 -18.40 -29.47
CA GLU A 208 33.68 -19.85 -29.64
C GLU A 208 33.14 -20.69 -28.49
N ALA A 209 33.29 -20.20 -27.25
CA ALA A 209 32.74 -20.85 -26.06
C ALA A 209 31.23 -20.62 -25.89
N GLY A 210 30.70 -19.59 -26.55
CA GLY A 210 29.41 -18.97 -26.28
C GLY A 210 29.34 -18.28 -24.91
N VAL A 211 28.25 -17.53 -24.69
CA VAL A 211 27.88 -16.92 -23.41
C VAL A 211 26.47 -17.35 -23.02
N ASP A 212 26.26 -17.67 -21.75
CA ASP A 212 24.93 -17.91 -21.17
C ASP A 212 24.44 -16.60 -20.56
N ILE A 213 23.33 -16.06 -21.07
CA ILE A 213 22.72 -14.82 -20.56
C ILE A 213 21.34 -15.18 -20.00
N PRO A 214 21.11 -15.04 -18.67
CA PRO A 214 19.83 -15.32 -18.05
C PRO A 214 18.69 -14.53 -18.70
N ILE A 215 17.49 -15.12 -18.76
CA ILE A 215 16.33 -14.50 -19.43
C ILE A 215 16.03 -13.10 -18.89
N ALA A 216 16.14 -12.92 -17.56
CA ALA A 216 15.92 -11.64 -16.88
C ALA A 216 16.97 -10.55 -17.18
N GLU A 217 18.12 -10.93 -17.75
CA GLU A 217 19.24 -10.02 -18.05
C GLU A 217 19.34 -9.69 -19.55
N ARG A 218 18.47 -10.22 -20.41
CA ARG A 218 18.63 -10.10 -21.87
C ARG A 218 18.50 -8.68 -22.43
N ASP A 219 17.78 -7.80 -21.74
CA ASP A 219 17.72 -6.38 -22.06
C ASP A 219 19.00 -5.62 -21.66
N ASN A 220 19.80 -6.20 -20.74
CA ASN A 220 21.04 -5.64 -20.21
C ASN A 220 22.29 -6.06 -21.02
N PHE A 221 22.14 -6.84 -22.08
CA PHE A 221 23.23 -7.25 -22.96
C PHE A 221 22.84 -7.06 -24.43
N GLY A 222 23.83 -6.89 -25.31
CA GLY A 222 23.58 -6.79 -26.74
C GLY A 222 24.80 -6.52 -27.61
N PHE A 223 24.56 -6.24 -28.88
CA PHE A 223 25.59 -5.97 -29.88
C PHE A 223 25.38 -4.60 -30.52
N LEU A 224 26.48 -3.90 -30.80
CA LEU A 224 26.49 -2.61 -31.49
C LEU A 224 27.01 -2.79 -32.92
N VAL A 225 26.31 -2.21 -33.88
CA VAL A 225 26.76 -2.06 -35.27
C VAL A 225 26.85 -0.58 -35.58
N ILE A 226 27.98 -0.13 -36.13
CA ILE A 226 28.26 1.28 -36.46
C ILE A 226 28.50 1.39 -37.97
N ASP A 227 27.92 2.42 -38.57
CA ASP A 227 27.95 2.78 -39.98
C ASP A 227 28.56 4.18 -40.18
N ARG A 228 29.27 4.38 -41.30
CA ARG A 228 29.93 5.63 -41.66
C ARG A 228 29.00 6.56 -42.46
N GLY A 229 27.87 6.91 -41.88
CA GLY A 229 26.88 7.79 -42.51
C GLY A 229 25.50 7.73 -41.87
N GLY A 230 25.17 6.62 -41.22
CA GLY A 230 23.90 6.38 -40.54
C GLY A 230 22.74 6.11 -41.50
N ASN A 231 23.02 5.68 -42.73
CA ASN A 231 22.04 5.69 -43.81
C ASN A 231 21.82 4.33 -44.48
N ASP A 232 22.59 3.30 -44.14
CA ASP A 232 22.56 2.02 -44.82
C ASP A 232 21.77 0.92 -44.06
N PRO A 233 20.89 0.17 -44.74
CA PRO A 233 20.16 -0.95 -44.13
C PRO A 233 21.00 -2.23 -44.12
N PHE A 234 20.79 -3.08 -43.11
CA PHE A 234 21.41 -4.40 -43.00
C PHE A 234 20.53 -5.38 -42.20
N GLY A 235 20.81 -6.67 -42.31
CA GLY A 235 20.23 -7.72 -41.47
C GLY A 235 21.19 -8.17 -40.36
N ILE A 236 20.66 -8.54 -39.20
CA ILE A 236 21.40 -9.09 -38.05
C ILE A 236 20.64 -10.25 -37.41
N ALA A 237 21.36 -11.29 -36.97
CA ALA A 237 20.81 -12.37 -36.15
C ALA A 237 21.85 -12.86 -35.12
N ALA A 238 21.40 -13.24 -33.92
CA ALA A 238 22.23 -13.91 -32.93
C ALA A 238 22.53 -15.36 -33.38
N ILE A 239 23.76 -15.82 -33.17
CA ILE A 239 24.17 -17.21 -33.43
C ILE A 239 23.83 -18.05 -32.19
N THR A 240 22.96 -19.05 -32.32
CA THR A 240 22.49 -19.88 -31.19
C THR A 240 23.17 -21.25 -31.12
N GLU A 241 23.79 -21.72 -32.19
CA GLU A 241 24.57 -22.97 -32.21
C GLU A 241 25.78 -22.87 -33.16
N LEU A 242 26.89 -23.51 -32.78
CA LEU A 242 28.03 -23.79 -33.67
C LEU A 242 28.15 -25.30 -33.93
N ASN A 243 28.13 -25.72 -35.19
CA ASN A 243 28.24 -27.12 -35.60
C ASN A 243 28.85 -27.26 -37.02
N GLY A 244 29.45 -28.42 -37.31
CA GLY A 244 30.26 -28.62 -38.51
C GLY A 244 31.58 -27.83 -38.48
N THR A 245 32.28 -27.73 -39.62
CA THR A 245 33.48 -26.90 -39.74
C THR A 245 33.58 -26.19 -41.09
N ILE A 246 34.08 -24.96 -41.08
CA ILE A 246 34.48 -24.18 -42.27
C ILE A 246 35.92 -23.74 -42.05
N ALA A 247 36.79 -23.97 -43.05
CA ALA A 247 38.24 -23.77 -42.97
C ALA A 247 38.95 -24.42 -41.75
N GLY A 248 38.29 -25.39 -41.09
CA GLY A 248 38.78 -26.06 -39.88
C GLY A 248 38.15 -25.58 -38.56
N ASN A 249 37.39 -24.48 -38.57
CA ASN A 249 36.80 -23.87 -37.38
C ASN A 249 35.28 -24.15 -37.26
N PRO A 250 34.69 -24.22 -36.04
CA PRO A 250 33.26 -24.47 -35.85
C PRO A 250 32.37 -23.38 -36.48
N ALA A 251 31.46 -23.74 -37.38
CA ALA A 251 30.64 -22.78 -38.11
C ALA A 251 29.25 -22.57 -37.45
N PRO A 252 28.61 -21.40 -37.58
CA PRO A 252 27.22 -21.19 -37.19
C PRO A 252 26.27 -22.18 -37.86
N SER A 253 25.48 -22.89 -37.04
CA SER A 253 24.54 -23.94 -37.46
C SER A 253 23.09 -23.67 -37.09
N ASP A 254 22.82 -22.71 -36.21
CA ASP A 254 21.47 -22.23 -35.90
C ASP A 254 21.50 -20.74 -35.48
N TYR A 255 20.33 -20.09 -35.55
CA TYR A 255 20.16 -18.65 -35.32
C TYR A 255 18.89 -18.27 -34.55
N GLY A 256 18.93 -17.08 -33.96
CA GLY A 256 17.73 -16.30 -33.65
C GLY A 256 17.00 -15.78 -34.90
N GLU A 257 16.01 -14.91 -34.69
CA GLU A 257 15.26 -14.30 -35.79
C GLU A 257 16.13 -13.30 -36.56
N LEU A 258 15.97 -13.20 -37.89
CA LEU A 258 16.62 -12.16 -38.69
C LEU A 258 15.93 -10.82 -38.46
N GLN A 259 16.57 -9.95 -37.68
CA GLN A 259 16.16 -8.56 -37.55
C GLN A 259 16.75 -7.72 -38.70
N VAL A 260 16.02 -6.71 -39.15
CA VAL A 260 16.47 -5.76 -40.19
C VAL A 260 16.61 -4.38 -39.56
N ALA A 261 17.78 -3.78 -39.68
CA ALA A 261 18.08 -2.45 -39.16
C ALA A 261 17.21 -1.39 -39.83
N ASN A 262 16.57 -0.53 -39.01
CA ASN A 262 15.76 0.57 -39.50
C ASN A 262 16.62 1.82 -39.57
N VAL A 263 16.84 2.39 -40.76
CA VAL A 263 17.67 3.59 -40.96
C VAL A 263 17.20 4.81 -40.16
N ALA A 264 15.95 4.84 -39.67
CA ALA A 264 15.47 5.90 -38.78
C ALA A 264 15.96 5.78 -37.31
N ASN A 265 16.62 4.67 -36.93
CA ASN A 265 17.02 4.38 -35.56
C ASN A 265 18.53 4.53 -35.30
N TYR A 266 19.32 5.00 -36.28
CA TYR A 266 20.72 5.33 -36.04
C TYR A 266 20.85 6.52 -35.07
N GLY A 267 21.85 6.48 -34.18
CA GLY A 267 22.25 7.63 -33.38
C GLY A 267 23.77 7.82 -33.34
N ALA A 268 24.20 9.04 -33.05
CA ALA A 268 25.51 9.57 -33.44
C ALA A 268 26.52 9.69 -32.28
N ALA A 269 27.81 9.73 -32.63
CA ALA A 269 28.89 9.99 -31.69
C ALA A 269 28.81 11.39 -31.03
N THR A 270 28.55 11.42 -29.72
CA THR A 270 28.24 12.67 -28.97
C THR A 270 29.45 13.55 -28.70
N VAL A 271 30.63 12.94 -28.53
CA VAL A 271 31.87 13.66 -28.17
C VAL A 271 32.42 14.40 -29.39
N GLY A 272 31.89 15.61 -29.61
CA GLY A 272 32.37 16.53 -30.65
C GLY A 272 31.73 16.39 -32.03
N ASN A 273 30.64 15.60 -32.16
CA ASN A 273 29.98 15.32 -33.44
C ASN A 273 31.00 14.79 -34.47
N ARG A 274 31.55 13.60 -34.21
CA ARG A 274 32.73 13.05 -34.91
C ARG A 274 32.41 12.68 -36.37
N ASN A 275 32.49 13.69 -37.23
CA ASN A 275 32.47 13.49 -38.67
C ASN A 275 33.88 13.13 -39.16
N ILE A 276 34.11 11.86 -39.47
CA ILE A 276 35.39 11.41 -40.02
C ILE A 276 35.45 11.65 -41.53
N ARG A 277 36.60 12.10 -42.02
CA ARG A 277 36.96 12.04 -43.45
C ARG A 277 37.71 10.74 -43.67
N THR A 278 37.45 10.01 -44.75
CA THR A 278 38.08 8.70 -44.95
C THR A 278 38.80 8.57 -46.27
N LEU A 279 39.94 7.89 -46.24
CA LEU A 279 40.54 7.26 -47.42
C LEU A 279 39.97 5.86 -47.55
N VAL A 280 39.25 5.59 -48.64
CA VAL A 280 38.86 4.24 -49.03
C VAL A 280 39.97 3.63 -49.87
N ALA A 281 40.38 2.41 -49.54
CA ALA A 281 41.47 1.69 -50.16
C ALA A 281 41.14 0.21 -50.33
N SER A 282 41.45 -0.37 -51.48
CA SER A 282 41.25 -1.80 -51.72
C SER A 282 42.45 -2.64 -51.31
N ASP A 283 42.21 -3.87 -50.86
CA ASP A 283 43.24 -4.91 -50.70
C ASP A 283 42.99 -6.04 -51.73
N PRO A 284 43.66 -6.02 -52.90
CA PRO A 284 43.45 -6.99 -53.97
C PRO A 284 44.39 -8.21 -53.89
N VAL A 285 43.86 -9.32 -53.38
CA VAL A 285 44.34 -10.71 -53.53
C VAL A 285 45.79 -11.02 -53.10
N ALA A 286 45.90 -11.32 -51.80
CA ALA A 286 46.69 -12.41 -51.20
C ALA A 286 48.25 -12.33 -51.13
N PRO A 287 48.84 -12.55 -49.93
CA PRO A 287 48.18 -12.65 -48.63
C PRO A 287 47.59 -11.29 -48.20
N PHE A 288 46.37 -11.31 -47.64
CA PHE A 288 45.67 -10.11 -47.17
C PHE A 288 46.57 -9.29 -46.22
N GLY A 289 46.58 -7.97 -46.39
CA GLY A 289 47.33 -7.01 -45.56
C GLY A 289 48.65 -6.49 -46.13
N GLU A 290 49.15 -7.00 -47.26
CA GLU A 290 50.42 -6.51 -47.83
C GLU A 290 50.28 -5.24 -48.70
N ILE A 291 49.14 -5.03 -49.39
CA ILE A 291 49.00 -3.95 -50.39
C ILE A 291 47.66 -3.21 -50.27
N VAL A 292 47.56 -2.30 -49.29
CA VAL A 292 46.44 -1.34 -49.18
C VAL A 292 46.56 -0.27 -50.29
N GLN A 293 45.72 -0.34 -51.33
CA GLN A 293 45.75 0.56 -52.49
C GLN A 293 44.69 1.67 -52.41
N PRO A 294 45.06 2.97 -52.36
CA PRO A 294 44.13 4.10 -52.36
C PRO A 294 43.14 4.03 -53.53
N SER A 295 41.85 4.17 -53.26
CA SER A 295 40.79 4.15 -54.27
C SER A 295 40.13 5.51 -54.48
N HIS A 296 39.65 6.11 -53.38
CA HIS A 296 39.02 7.43 -53.39
C HIS A 296 38.97 8.01 -51.97
N ILE A 297 38.68 9.30 -51.85
CA ILE A 297 38.45 9.98 -50.58
C ILE A 297 36.95 10.24 -50.43
N VAL A 298 36.41 9.98 -49.25
CA VAL A 298 35.04 10.37 -48.90
C VAL A 298 35.06 11.57 -47.96
N GLY A 299 34.11 12.49 -48.16
CA GLY A 299 33.96 13.69 -47.36
C GLY A 299 33.59 13.41 -45.90
N PRO A 300 33.50 14.45 -45.05
CA PRO A 300 33.18 14.26 -43.63
C PRO A 300 31.77 13.66 -43.47
N GLN A 301 31.69 12.45 -42.92
CA GLN A 301 30.44 11.77 -42.56
C GLN A 301 30.43 11.40 -41.07
N PRO A 302 29.28 11.49 -40.40
CA PRO A 302 29.17 11.09 -39.00
C PRO A 302 29.43 9.58 -38.85
N LEU A 303 29.92 9.19 -37.68
CA LEU A 303 29.82 7.81 -37.22
C LEU A 303 28.51 7.66 -36.44
N GLU A 304 27.63 6.79 -36.90
CA GLU A 304 26.31 6.53 -36.29
C GLU A 304 26.10 5.02 -36.12
N GLY A 305 25.36 4.59 -35.09
CA GLY A 305 25.18 3.16 -34.80
C GLY A 305 23.79 2.79 -34.33
N GLN A 306 23.52 1.48 -34.34
CA GLN A 306 22.33 0.85 -33.77
C GLN A 306 22.73 -0.25 -32.79
N PHE A 307 22.05 -0.27 -31.65
CA PHE A 307 22.21 -1.30 -30.63
C PHE A 307 21.05 -2.31 -30.71
N PHE A 308 21.38 -3.60 -30.61
CA PHE A 308 20.42 -4.70 -30.60
C PHE A 308 20.60 -5.47 -29.30
N SER A 309 19.58 -5.47 -28.43
CA SER A 309 19.64 -6.27 -27.21
C SER A 309 19.57 -7.77 -27.53
N ILE A 310 19.97 -8.60 -26.58
CA ILE A 310 19.78 -10.04 -26.70
C ILE A 310 18.29 -10.42 -26.72
N ALA A 311 17.42 -9.64 -26.07
CA ALA A 311 15.98 -9.83 -26.12
C ALA A 311 15.41 -9.58 -27.54
N ASP A 312 15.89 -8.54 -28.24
CA ASP A 312 15.47 -8.22 -29.61
C ASP A 312 15.86 -9.31 -30.64
N LEU A 313 17.01 -9.98 -30.42
CA LEU A 313 17.52 -11.02 -31.31
C LEU A 313 16.97 -12.42 -31.02
N LEU A 314 16.37 -12.64 -29.84
CA LEU A 314 15.72 -13.89 -29.43
C LEU A 314 14.28 -13.67 -28.93
N PRO A 315 13.40 -13.03 -29.73
CA PRO A 315 12.06 -12.64 -29.29
C PRO A 315 11.20 -13.88 -28.98
N GLY A 316 10.68 -13.96 -27.76
CA GLY A 316 9.80 -15.04 -27.32
C GLY A 316 10.50 -16.35 -26.90
N ASP A 317 11.84 -16.41 -26.87
CA ASP A 317 12.55 -17.50 -26.23
C ASP A 317 12.40 -17.42 -24.70
N THR A 318 11.81 -18.47 -24.12
CA THR A 318 11.54 -18.59 -22.68
C THR A 318 12.54 -19.50 -21.95
N THR A 319 13.70 -19.75 -22.55
CA THR A 319 14.78 -20.59 -22.01
C THR A 319 16.13 -19.87 -22.01
N THR A 320 17.07 -20.31 -21.18
CA THR A 320 18.44 -19.78 -21.20
C THR A 320 19.20 -20.36 -22.39
N THR A 321 18.99 -19.79 -23.58
CA THR A 321 19.75 -20.10 -24.80
C THR A 321 21.15 -19.49 -24.72
N ARG A 322 22.17 -20.30 -25.05
CA ARG A 322 23.56 -19.87 -25.19
C ARG A 322 23.77 -19.15 -26.52
N ILE A 323 24.56 -18.08 -26.51
CA ILE A 323 24.79 -17.23 -27.67
C ILE A 323 26.27 -17.26 -28.06
N PHE A 324 26.54 -17.53 -29.33
CA PHE A 324 27.88 -17.67 -29.90
C PHE A 324 28.30 -16.45 -30.74
N GLY A 325 27.73 -15.28 -30.41
CA GLY A 325 27.93 -14.02 -31.12
C GLY A 325 26.79 -13.70 -32.10
N TYR A 326 27.10 -13.00 -33.19
CA TYR A 326 26.11 -12.55 -34.17
C TYR A 326 26.64 -12.59 -35.61
N SER A 327 25.71 -12.65 -36.56
CA SER A 327 26.00 -12.54 -38.00
C SER A 327 25.31 -11.33 -38.61
N LEU A 328 25.99 -10.70 -39.57
CA LEU A 328 25.47 -9.61 -40.39
C LEU A 328 25.22 -10.08 -41.83
N PHE A 329 24.16 -9.54 -42.42
CA PHE A 329 23.60 -9.93 -43.72
C PHE A 329 23.24 -8.69 -44.56
N ALA A 330 23.22 -8.84 -45.88
CA ALA A 330 22.65 -7.83 -46.77
C ALA A 330 21.14 -7.63 -46.51
N ALA A 331 20.63 -6.41 -46.72
CA ALA A 331 19.23 -6.08 -46.44
C ALA A 331 18.21 -6.68 -47.42
N ASP A 332 18.67 -7.29 -48.51
CA ASP A 332 17.85 -8.04 -49.48
C ASP A 332 17.80 -9.56 -49.19
N VAL A 333 18.49 -10.04 -48.15
CA VAL A 333 18.27 -11.39 -47.60
C VAL A 333 16.87 -11.44 -46.95
N PRO A 334 15.96 -12.32 -47.41
CA PRO A 334 14.61 -12.38 -46.85
C PRO A 334 14.60 -12.81 -45.38
N VAL A 335 13.74 -12.22 -44.54
CA VAL A 335 13.57 -12.60 -43.12
C VAL A 335 13.22 -14.07 -42.87
N ALA A 336 12.66 -14.75 -43.87
CA ALA A 336 12.36 -16.19 -43.83
C ALA A 336 13.45 -17.07 -44.48
N ALA A 337 14.63 -16.53 -44.78
CA ALA A 337 15.74 -17.27 -45.38
C ALA A 337 16.37 -18.23 -44.37
N ASN A 338 16.91 -19.35 -44.87
CA ASN A 338 17.74 -20.23 -44.06
C ASN A 338 19.14 -19.60 -43.92
N LEU A 339 19.40 -18.95 -42.79
CA LEU A 339 20.64 -18.21 -42.51
C LEU A 339 21.91 -19.10 -42.44
N VAL A 340 21.72 -20.41 -42.26
CA VAL A 340 22.80 -21.42 -42.26
C VAL A 340 23.23 -21.73 -43.70
N ASN A 341 22.28 -21.83 -44.63
CA ASN A 341 22.53 -22.11 -46.04
C ASN A 341 22.92 -20.85 -46.84
N PHE A 342 24.11 -20.34 -46.50
CA PHE A 342 24.77 -19.18 -47.10
C PHE A 342 24.73 -19.14 -48.65
N ASN A 343 24.79 -20.30 -49.32
CA ASN A 343 24.76 -20.40 -50.79
C ASN A 343 23.42 -19.96 -51.43
N THR A 344 22.40 -19.63 -50.64
CA THR A 344 21.10 -19.13 -51.13
C THR A 344 20.94 -17.62 -51.05
N PHE A 345 21.96 -16.90 -50.55
CA PHE A 345 21.91 -15.44 -50.44
C PHE A 345 22.11 -14.77 -51.81
N PRO A 346 21.59 -13.53 -52.01
CA PRO A 346 21.88 -12.76 -53.21
C PRO A 346 23.39 -12.58 -53.41
N THR A 347 23.87 -12.82 -54.62
CA THR A 347 25.28 -12.56 -55.03
C THR A 347 25.39 -11.33 -55.94
N ASN A 348 24.33 -10.54 -55.99
CA ASN A 348 24.13 -9.38 -56.86
C ASN A 348 23.48 -8.22 -56.10
N THR A 349 23.71 -8.15 -54.79
CA THR A 349 23.23 -7.12 -53.87
C THR A 349 23.63 -5.73 -54.37
N PRO A 350 22.69 -4.84 -54.71
CA PRO A 350 23.02 -3.46 -55.10
C PRO A 350 23.42 -2.61 -53.88
N GLN A 351 24.12 -1.50 -54.14
CA GLN A 351 24.52 -0.52 -53.13
C GLN A 351 23.36 -0.11 -52.20
N ALA A 352 22.14 0.06 -52.71
CA ALA A 352 20.98 0.45 -51.89
C ALA A 352 20.55 -0.58 -50.80
N THR A 353 21.03 -1.82 -50.85
CA THR A 353 20.74 -2.88 -49.86
C THR A 353 22.00 -3.56 -49.33
N GLY A 354 23.19 -3.15 -49.79
CA GLY A 354 24.48 -3.67 -49.34
C GLY A 354 25.56 -2.60 -49.10
N GLY A 355 25.17 -1.32 -49.10
CA GLY A 355 26.07 -0.17 -48.97
C GLY A 355 26.67 0.03 -47.58
N LEU A 356 26.29 -0.78 -46.58
CA LEU A 356 26.76 -0.68 -45.18
C LEU A 356 28.27 -0.41 -45.10
N ASP A 357 28.62 0.79 -44.64
CA ASP A 357 29.99 1.22 -44.41
C ASP A 357 30.40 0.82 -42.99
N LEU A 358 30.46 -0.50 -42.77
CA LEU A 358 30.67 -1.13 -41.47
C LEU A 358 31.99 -0.69 -40.84
N VAL A 359 31.88 0.04 -39.73
CA VAL A 359 32.99 0.38 -38.83
C VAL A 359 33.44 -0.88 -38.06
N ALA A 360 34.71 -0.93 -37.68
CA ALA A 360 35.24 -2.01 -36.85
C ALA A 360 34.53 -2.15 -35.48
N GLY A 361 34.41 -3.37 -34.99
CA GLY A 361 33.69 -3.67 -33.74
C GLY A 361 33.70 -5.16 -33.40
N GLY A 362 32.52 -5.73 -33.16
CA GLY A 362 32.36 -7.14 -32.79
C GLY A 362 32.37 -7.42 -31.29
N ALA A 363 32.21 -6.40 -30.45
CA ALA A 363 32.09 -6.58 -29.00
C ALA A 363 30.67 -6.95 -28.57
N LEU A 364 30.57 -7.88 -27.61
CA LEU A 364 29.43 -7.97 -26.72
C LEU A 364 29.45 -6.75 -25.79
N PHE A 365 28.33 -6.08 -25.63
CA PHE A 365 28.13 -5.02 -24.64
C PHE A 365 27.22 -5.53 -23.53
N ARG A 366 27.44 -4.98 -22.34
CA ARG A 366 26.52 -5.07 -21.21
C ARG A 366 26.18 -3.67 -20.74
N VAL A 367 25.01 -3.46 -20.14
CA VAL A 367 24.73 -2.23 -19.38
C VAL A 367 25.89 -2.03 -18.41
N GLU A 368 26.46 -0.82 -18.34
CA GLU A 368 27.40 -0.45 -17.30
C GLU A 368 26.62 -0.51 -16.00
N PRO A 369 26.85 -1.52 -15.14
CA PRO A 369 26.07 -1.59 -13.93
C PRO A 369 26.54 -0.46 -13.01
N ALA A 370 25.61 0.11 -12.24
CA ALA A 370 25.95 1.18 -11.32
C ALA A 370 26.80 0.62 -10.16
N PRO A 371 27.71 1.43 -9.59
CA PRO A 371 28.21 1.17 -8.25
C PRO A 371 27.03 1.18 -7.28
N GLU A 372 26.89 0.14 -6.48
CA GLU A 372 25.74 -0.02 -5.60
C GLU A 372 26.12 -0.84 -4.36
N ILE A 373 25.51 -0.50 -3.24
CA ILE A 373 25.72 -1.15 -1.95
C ILE A 373 24.35 -1.33 -1.31
N GLY A 374 24.11 -2.50 -0.74
CA GLY A 374 22.88 -2.83 -0.03
C GLY A 374 23.14 -3.15 1.44
N VAL A 375 22.22 -2.77 2.33
CA VAL A 375 22.21 -3.16 3.73
C VAL A 375 20.86 -3.72 4.16
N ALA A 376 20.89 -4.82 4.92
CA ALA A 376 19.71 -5.46 5.50
C ALA A 376 19.90 -5.64 7.01
N LYS A 377 18.80 -5.67 7.77
CA LYS A 377 18.83 -5.65 9.23
C LYS A 377 17.76 -6.56 9.84
N THR A 378 18.13 -7.25 10.90
CA THR A 378 17.20 -8.06 11.72
C THR A 378 17.50 -7.87 13.20
N ASN A 379 16.52 -8.21 14.04
CA ASN A 379 16.62 -8.19 15.50
C ASN A 379 16.18 -9.51 16.13
N SER A 380 16.59 -9.75 17.37
CA SER A 380 15.98 -10.76 18.23
C SER A 380 14.76 -10.18 18.96
N ALA A 381 13.84 -11.04 19.39
CA ALA A 381 12.91 -10.68 20.45
C ALA A 381 13.70 -10.22 21.71
N PRO A 382 13.28 -9.15 22.41
CA PRO A 382 13.99 -8.68 23.59
C PRO A 382 14.02 -9.71 24.73
N ARG A 383 15.19 -9.85 25.36
CA ARG A 383 15.41 -10.78 26.47
C ARG A 383 15.66 -10.02 27.77
N PRO A 384 14.87 -10.24 28.84
CA PRO A 384 15.14 -9.67 30.15
C PRO A 384 16.53 -10.06 30.68
N VAL A 385 17.23 -9.11 31.30
CA VAL A 385 18.58 -9.34 31.84
C VAL A 385 18.48 -9.94 33.26
N PRO A 386 19.03 -11.15 33.52
CA PRO A 386 18.93 -11.78 34.83
C PRO A 386 19.52 -10.92 35.95
N GLY A 387 18.67 -10.51 36.89
CA GLY A 387 19.06 -9.71 38.07
C GLY A 387 19.29 -8.23 37.81
N GLN A 388 19.01 -7.71 36.60
CA GLN A 388 19.01 -6.27 36.31
C GLN A 388 17.61 -5.85 35.84
N ALA A 389 16.91 -5.13 36.72
CA ALA A 389 15.49 -4.84 36.56
C ALA A 389 15.24 -3.62 35.65
N GLY A 390 14.30 -3.73 34.72
CA GLY A 390 14.09 -2.77 33.63
C GLY A 390 15.06 -2.89 32.45
N PHE A 391 15.97 -3.88 32.46
CA PHE A 391 16.98 -4.06 31.41
C PHE A 391 16.64 -5.21 30.45
N PHE A 392 16.82 -4.96 29.15
CA PHE A 392 16.60 -5.93 28.07
C PHE A 392 17.80 -5.99 27.13
N ASP A 393 18.27 -7.20 26.82
CA ASP A 393 19.24 -7.44 25.76
C ASP A 393 18.50 -7.73 24.43
N ILE A 394 18.93 -7.08 23.36
CA ILE A 394 18.44 -7.27 21.98
C ILE A 394 19.65 -7.52 21.08
N ASP A 395 19.63 -8.63 20.36
CA ASP A 395 20.68 -8.97 19.40
C ASP A 395 20.28 -8.44 18.02
N LEU A 396 21.04 -7.48 17.47
CA LEU A 396 20.86 -6.93 16.13
C LEU A 396 21.88 -7.54 15.17
N THR A 397 21.45 -7.88 13.96
CA THR A 397 22.32 -8.37 12.87
C THR A 397 22.15 -7.49 11.64
N LEU A 398 23.24 -6.88 11.18
CA LEU A 398 23.29 -6.08 9.96
C LEU A 398 24.11 -6.82 8.90
N ARG A 399 23.63 -6.83 7.65
CA ARG A 399 24.31 -7.43 6.51
C ARG A 399 24.54 -6.36 5.45
N VAL A 400 25.79 -6.03 5.17
CA VAL A 400 26.20 -5.10 4.11
C VAL A 400 26.79 -5.88 2.95
N THR A 401 26.34 -5.64 1.72
CA THR A 401 26.79 -6.33 0.51
C THR A 401 27.06 -5.31 -0.60
N ASN A 402 28.18 -5.45 -1.33
CA ASN A 402 28.35 -4.74 -2.60
C ASN A 402 27.57 -5.50 -3.69
N THR A 403 26.36 -5.02 -4.00
CA THR A 403 25.46 -5.59 -5.03
C THR A 403 25.82 -5.11 -6.43
N GLY A 404 26.51 -3.98 -6.54
CA GLY A 404 26.99 -3.43 -7.80
C GLY A 404 28.14 -4.23 -8.43
N ASN A 405 28.71 -3.66 -9.48
CA ASN A 405 29.69 -4.27 -10.38
C ASN A 405 31.16 -3.86 -10.18
N THR A 406 31.42 -2.91 -9.28
CA THR A 406 32.74 -2.30 -9.14
C THR A 406 33.15 -2.31 -7.67
N ALA A 407 34.45 -2.40 -7.43
CA ALA A 407 34.95 -2.50 -6.07
C ALA A 407 34.77 -1.17 -5.33
N LEU A 408 33.94 -1.17 -4.29
CA LEU A 408 33.73 0.00 -3.43
C LEU A 408 34.86 0.11 -2.42
N SER A 409 35.25 1.33 -2.14
CA SER A 409 36.31 1.70 -1.20
C SER A 409 35.78 2.63 -0.12
N ASN A 410 36.43 2.67 1.05
CA ASN A 410 35.99 3.45 2.19
C ASN A 410 34.55 3.15 2.61
N VAL A 411 34.13 1.88 2.52
CA VAL A 411 32.77 1.47 2.91
C VAL A 411 32.52 1.78 4.39
N GLN A 412 31.39 2.41 4.70
CA GLN A 412 30.93 2.76 6.03
C GLN A 412 29.59 2.08 6.35
N LEU A 413 29.32 1.90 7.64
CA LEU A 413 28.07 1.36 8.14
C LEU A 413 27.71 2.15 9.41
N GLU A 414 26.62 2.89 9.36
CA GLU A 414 26.15 3.72 10.46
C GLU A 414 24.91 3.12 11.12
N GLU A 415 24.98 2.98 12.45
CA GLU A 415 23.92 2.50 13.33
C GLU A 415 23.73 3.53 14.46
N ASP A 416 22.67 4.34 14.38
CA ASP A 416 22.34 5.34 15.40
C ASP A 416 21.23 4.83 16.32
N LEU A 417 21.65 4.14 17.40
CA LEU A 417 20.74 3.64 18.43
C LEU A 417 20.09 4.79 19.23
N GLU A 418 20.74 5.94 19.33
CA GLU A 418 20.18 7.13 19.99
C GLU A 418 19.00 7.69 19.19
N ALA A 419 19.14 7.76 17.86
CA ALA A 419 18.02 8.12 16.99
C ALA A 419 16.86 7.11 17.09
N ALA A 420 17.17 5.80 17.10
CA ALA A 420 16.16 4.75 17.16
C ALA A 420 15.30 4.80 18.45
N PHE A 421 15.92 5.02 19.61
CA PHE A 421 15.24 4.92 20.92
C PHE A 421 14.81 6.25 21.55
N ILE A 422 15.42 7.39 21.18
CA ILE A 422 15.07 8.71 21.78
C ILE A 422 14.16 9.52 20.84
N ASN A 423 14.45 9.58 19.55
CA ASN A 423 13.82 10.55 18.64
C ASN A 423 12.43 10.14 18.10
N ASN A 424 12.04 8.88 18.28
CA ASN A 424 10.71 8.37 17.87
C ASN A 424 9.59 8.65 18.91
N ASN A 425 9.92 9.10 20.13
CA ASN A 425 9.00 9.11 21.28
C ASN A 425 8.50 10.52 21.71
N GLY A 426 8.39 11.48 20.77
CA GLY A 426 7.90 12.82 21.08
C GLY A 426 8.92 13.74 21.79
N PRO A 427 8.55 15.00 22.12
CA PRO A 427 9.55 16.05 22.30
C PRO A 427 10.18 16.18 23.71
N THR A 428 11.48 15.88 23.78
CA THR A 428 12.51 16.39 24.71
C THR A 428 12.53 15.89 26.16
N PRO A 429 13.73 15.66 26.74
CA PRO A 429 14.29 16.70 27.62
C PRO A 429 15.83 16.94 27.58
N LEU A 430 16.17 18.21 27.85
CA LEU A 430 17.41 18.85 28.36
C LEU A 430 18.76 18.06 28.50
N VAL A 431 19.82 18.65 27.90
CA VAL A 431 21.24 18.25 27.99
C VAL A 431 21.98 18.80 29.24
N PRO A 432 22.74 17.96 29.96
CA PRO A 432 24.00 18.36 30.62
C PRO A 432 25.20 17.38 30.35
N PRO A 433 26.46 17.72 30.71
CA PRO A 433 27.66 17.17 30.04
C PRO A 433 28.26 15.87 30.62
N ALA A 434 29.09 15.22 29.78
CA ALA A 434 29.57 13.83 29.86
C ALA A 434 30.64 13.50 30.93
N GLY A 435 30.80 12.21 31.26
CA GLY A 435 32.04 11.73 31.89
C GLY A 435 32.10 10.33 32.56
N THR A 436 30.98 9.63 32.77
CA THR A 436 30.89 8.24 33.29
C THR A 436 29.46 7.75 33.11
N PHE A 437 29.24 6.44 32.87
CA PHE A 437 27.94 5.74 32.70
C PHE A 437 26.73 6.69 32.57
N ASN A 438 26.34 7.03 31.33
CA ASN A 438 25.40 8.12 31.08
C ASN A 438 23.94 7.63 31.07
N PRO A 439 23.13 7.88 32.12
CA PRO A 439 21.70 7.53 32.13
C PRO A 439 20.83 8.43 31.23
N ALA A 440 21.41 9.36 30.45
CA ALA A 440 20.62 10.25 29.59
C ALA A 440 19.98 9.56 28.37
N ASN A 441 20.45 8.38 27.97
CA ASN A 441 20.10 7.79 26.66
C ASN A 441 19.36 6.43 26.72
N GLY A 442 19.25 5.78 27.88
CA GLY A 442 18.48 4.53 28.03
C GLY A 442 19.03 3.28 27.32
N PHE A 443 20.27 3.28 26.81
CA PHE A 443 20.90 2.08 26.22
C PHE A 443 22.41 2.00 26.41
N SER A 444 22.97 0.82 26.16
CA SER A 444 24.40 0.48 26.19
C SER A 444 24.70 -0.74 25.31
N LEU A 445 25.98 -1.02 25.03
CA LEU A 445 26.39 -2.23 24.28
C LEU A 445 26.86 -3.34 25.24
N VAL A 446 26.43 -4.58 24.99
CA VAL A 446 26.87 -5.76 25.75
C VAL A 446 28.07 -6.39 25.05
N GLY A 447 29.26 -6.01 25.50
CA GLY A 447 30.52 -6.44 24.90
C GLY A 447 30.86 -5.67 23.62
N THR A 448 31.74 -6.24 22.81
CA THR A 448 32.18 -5.64 21.53
C THR A 448 31.34 -6.17 20.38
N PRO A 449 30.88 -5.33 19.44
CA PRO A 449 30.29 -5.81 18.19
C PRO A 449 31.22 -6.80 17.48
N THR A 450 30.60 -7.77 16.80
CA THR A 450 31.29 -8.81 16.04
C THR A 450 31.14 -8.56 14.55
N ILE A 451 32.11 -9.01 13.75
CA ILE A 451 32.05 -8.86 12.30
C ILE A 451 32.59 -10.11 11.59
N ASN A 452 31.80 -10.62 10.65
CA ASN A 452 32.15 -11.72 9.76
C ASN A 452 32.19 -11.18 8.33
N PHE A 453 33.38 -11.06 7.76
CA PHE A 453 33.57 -10.64 6.37
C PHE A 453 33.79 -11.85 5.47
N THR A 454 32.98 -11.94 4.41
CA THR A 454 33.00 -13.02 3.42
C THR A 454 33.33 -12.42 2.06
N PRO A 455 34.56 -12.62 1.55
CA PRO A 455 34.91 -12.20 0.19
C PRO A 455 34.19 -13.05 -0.86
N ALA A 456 33.81 -12.44 -1.99
CA ALA A 456 33.25 -13.16 -3.12
C ALA A 456 34.30 -14.02 -3.84
N PRO A 457 33.92 -15.20 -4.37
CA PRO A 457 34.83 -16.05 -5.13
C PRO A 457 34.98 -15.59 -6.59
N GLY A 458 35.83 -14.58 -6.86
CA GLY A 458 36.14 -14.20 -8.25
C GLY A 458 36.91 -12.89 -8.44
N THR A 459 38.12 -13.03 -9.02
CA THR A 459 38.85 -12.05 -9.87
C THR A 459 38.39 -10.58 -9.91
N THR A 460 38.95 -9.75 -9.03
CA THR A 460 39.25 -8.34 -9.34
C THR A 460 40.75 -8.09 -9.18
N ALA A 461 41.27 -6.97 -9.74
CA ALA A 461 42.70 -6.68 -9.75
C ALA A 461 43.29 -6.26 -8.37
N LEU A 462 42.45 -6.13 -7.33
CA LEU A 462 42.85 -5.70 -5.99
C LEU A 462 42.18 -6.57 -4.91
N PRO A 463 42.90 -6.96 -3.84
CA PRO A 463 42.32 -7.75 -2.77
C PRO A 463 41.26 -6.94 -2.00
N SER A 464 40.19 -7.63 -1.61
CA SER A 464 39.21 -7.15 -0.62
C SER A 464 39.93 -6.76 0.67
N VAL A 465 39.47 -5.70 1.32
CA VAL A 465 40.02 -5.24 2.61
C VAL A 465 38.90 -5.29 3.61
N ALA A 466 38.88 -6.36 4.41
CA ALA A 466 37.87 -6.60 5.42
C ALA A 466 37.75 -5.40 6.38
N PRO A 467 36.55 -4.88 6.63
CA PRO A 467 36.33 -3.86 7.65
C PRO A 467 36.65 -4.37 9.05
N THR A 468 36.95 -3.44 9.95
CA THR A 468 37.12 -3.71 11.39
C THR A 468 36.14 -2.84 12.17
N ILE A 469 35.68 -3.34 13.33
CA ILE A 469 34.75 -2.61 14.19
C ILE A 469 35.47 -1.42 14.84
N GLN A 470 34.83 -0.24 14.78
CA GLN A 470 35.30 0.98 15.41
C GLN A 470 35.25 0.82 16.94
N GLY A 471 36.41 0.74 17.59
CA GLY A 471 36.50 0.55 19.05
C GLY A 471 35.98 1.72 19.91
N THR A 472 35.57 2.82 19.28
CA THR A 472 34.86 3.94 19.93
C THR A 472 33.37 3.98 19.60
N TYR A 473 32.83 3.00 18.87
CA TYR A 473 31.40 2.89 18.61
C TYR A 473 30.65 2.71 19.93
N THR A 474 29.67 3.57 20.17
CA THR A 474 28.77 3.48 21.33
C THR A 474 27.30 3.44 20.93
N GLY A 475 26.99 3.54 19.63
CA GLY A 475 25.63 3.69 19.11
C GLY A 475 25.00 5.06 19.41
N ALA A 476 25.76 6.01 19.95
CA ALA A 476 25.31 7.38 20.15
C ALA A 476 25.54 8.21 18.87
N SER A 477 24.66 9.17 18.63
CA SER A 477 24.57 9.94 17.40
C SER A 477 25.86 10.69 17.04
N GLY A 478 26.06 10.93 15.73
CA GLY A 478 27.23 11.64 15.20
C GLY A 478 28.47 10.75 15.08
N ALA A 479 29.63 11.16 15.60
CA ALA A 479 30.90 10.46 15.30
C ALA A 479 31.04 9.05 15.96
N THR A 480 30.03 8.57 16.67
CA THR A 480 30.00 7.32 17.45
C THR A 480 28.92 6.31 17.02
N SER A 481 28.14 6.63 15.98
CA SER A 481 27.17 5.74 15.31
C SER A 481 27.81 4.90 14.20
N ASN A 482 28.96 5.32 13.65
CA ASN A 482 29.68 4.54 12.63
C ASN A 482 30.34 3.28 13.23
N LEU A 483 30.01 2.11 12.68
CA LEU A 483 30.48 0.80 13.10
C LEU A 483 31.83 0.41 12.50
N PHE A 484 32.18 0.90 11.31
CA PHE A 484 33.43 0.55 10.63
C PHE A 484 34.53 1.59 10.88
N VAL A 485 35.79 1.16 11.08
CA VAL A 485 36.89 2.11 11.28
C VAL A 485 37.13 2.96 10.01
N THR A 486 37.13 4.28 10.18
CA THR A 486 37.53 5.29 9.20
C THR A 486 39.04 5.55 9.23
N ASN A 487 39.88 4.65 8.69
CA ASN A 487 41.29 4.98 8.45
C ASN A 487 41.48 5.54 7.04
N GLY A 488 41.94 6.79 6.93
CA GLY A 488 42.41 7.38 5.68
C GLY A 488 41.52 8.48 5.10
N ASP A 489 42.08 9.22 4.16
CA ASP A 489 41.54 10.43 3.53
C ASP A 489 40.57 10.15 2.35
N GLY A 490 40.03 8.94 2.28
CA GLY A 490 39.17 8.49 1.17
C GLY A 490 39.91 8.23 -0.15
N THR A 491 41.25 8.31 -0.20
CA THR A 491 42.00 8.07 -1.44
C THR A 491 42.24 6.58 -1.72
N VAL A 492 42.23 6.22 -3.02
CA VAL A 492 42.47 4.85 -3.53
C VAL A 492 43.82 4.27 -3.07
N ALA A 493 44.78 5.12 -2.68
CA ALA A 493 46.12 4.76 -2.25
C ALA A 493 46.20 4.13 -0.84
N ASN A 494 45.21 4.34 0.03
CA ASN A 494 45.18 3.74 1.38
C ASN A 494 43.75 3.37 1.80
N PRO A 495 43.19 2.29 1.24
CA PRO A 495 41.77 1.94 1.38
C PRO A 495 41.46 1.27 2.73
N SER A 496 40.70 1.94 3.58
CA SER A 496 39.86 1.20 4.54
C SER A 496 38.69 0.54 3.81
N ASN A 497 38.24 -0.60 4.34
CA ASN A 497 36.93 -1.20 4.05
C ASN A 497 36.65 -1.30 2.53
N ARG A 498 37.45 -2.11 1.80
CA ARG A 498 37.23 -2.37 0.37
C ARG A 498 36.37 -3.62 0.20
N PHE A 499 35.22 -3.44 -0.43
CA PHE A 499 34.30 -4.49 -0.83
C PHE A 499 34.39 -4.65 -2.35
N ASN A 500 34.94 -5.76 -2.82
CA ASN A 500 34.75 -6.22 -4.20
C ASN A 500 33.28 -6.61 -4.43
N VAL A 501 32.91 -6.81 -5.70
CA VAL A 501 31.56 -7.27 -6.10
C VAL A 501 31.17 -8.53 -5.34
N GLY A 502 30.00 -8.52 -4.69
CA GLY A 502 29.49 -9.64 -3.89
C GLY A 502 30.16 -9.82 -2.52
N ASP A 503 31.18 -9.03 -2.16
CA ASP A 503 31.74 -9.07 -0.80
C ASP A 503 30.65 -8.70 0.21
N THR A 504 30.54 -9.50 1.27
CA THR A 504 29.52 -9.34 2.30
C THR A 504 30.16 -9.18 3.68
N ALA A 505 29.74 -8.18 4.45
CA ALA A 505 30.01 -8.08 5.89
C ALA A 505 28.73 -8.33 6.69
N VAL A 506 28.78 -9.25 7.65
CA VAL A 506 27.71 -9.44 8.64
C VAL A 506 28.21 -8.95 9.99
N VAL A 507 27.55 -7.94 10.55
CA VAL A 507 27.84 -7.37 11.88
C VAL A 507 26.78 -7.84 12.86
N GLY A 508 27.21 -8.37 14.01
CA GLY A 508 26.33 -8.76 15.11
C GLY A 508 26.62 -7.91 16.35
N LEU A 509 25.61 -7.29 16.94
CA LEU A 509 25.74 -6.43 18.12
C LEU A 509 24.58 -6.63 19.11
N THR A 510 24.91 -6.79 20.39
CA THR A 510 23.92 -6.92 21.47
C THR A 510 23.75 -5.57 22.15
N VAL A 511 22.55 -5.00 22.06
CA VAL A 511 22.15 -3.74 22.70
C VAL A 511 21.45 -4.07 24.02
N ARG A 512 21.90 -3.48 25.12
CA ARG A 512 21.20 -3.48 26.40
C ARG A 512 20.48 -2.17 26.61
N LEU A 513 19.16 -2.24 26.62
CA LEU A 513 18.28 -1.14 26.99
C LEU A 513 18.12 -1.07 28.51
N ASP A 514 17.96 0.14 29.02
CA ASP A 514 17.63 0.48 30.41
C ASP A 514 16.38 1.36 30.39
N LEU A 515 15.24 0.78 30.74
CA LEU A 515 13.97 1.51 30.82
C LEU A 515 13.75 2.21 32.18
N GLY A 516 14.71 2.06 33.11
CA GLY A 516 14.78 2.80 34.36
C GLY A 516 13.65 2.57 35.37
N THR A 517 13.66 3.40 36.42
CA THR A 517 12.54 3.59 37.37
C THR A 517 11.87 4.96 37.23
N ASP A 518 12.38 5.80 36.33
CA ASP A 518 11.97 7.20 36.17
C ASP A 518 11.53 7.42 34.73
N LEU A 519 10.31 6.96 34.43
CA LEU A 519 9.63 7.20 33.17
C LEU A 519 9.19 8.68 33.13
N GLY A 520 10.15 9.56 32.83
CA GLY A 520 10.09 11.00 33.03
C GLY A 520 9.00 11.72 32.23
N GLY A 521 7.74 11.60 32.66
CA GLY A 521 6.57 12.16 31.99
C GLY A 521 5.96 11.28 30.89
N VAL A 522 6.63 10.20 30.48
CA VAL A 522 6.02 9.13 29.66
C VAL A 522 5.22 8.21 30.58
N ASN A 523 3.89 8.31 30.51
CA ASN A 523 3.01 7.34 31.17
C ASN A 523 3.23 5.96 30.50
N PRO A 524 3.64 4.89 31.23
CA PRO A 524 3.77 3.55 30.65
C PRO A 524 2.42 2.93 30.25
N ALA A 525 1.29 3.50 30.70
CA ALA A 525 -0.04 2.93 30.54
C ALA A 525 -0.78 3.39 29.28
N ILE A 526 -0.14 3.35 28.08
CA ILE A 526 -0.84 3.69 26.82
C ILE A 526 -0.65 2.70 25.65
N ASP A 527 0.23 1.68 25.70
CA ASP A 527 0.35 0.72 24.57
C ASP A 527 0.72 -0.74 24.94
N GLY A 528 1.21 -1.03 26.15
CA GLY A 528 1.69 -2.37 26.52
C GLY A 528 2.94 -2.88 25.75
N ILE A 529 3.36 -2.17 24.70
CA ILE A 529 4.55 -2.45 23.87
C ILE A 529 5.23 -1.11 23.51
N LEU A 530 6.54 -0.96 23.72
CA LEU A 530 7.34 0.09 23.06
C LEU A 530 7.74 -0.39 21.66
N VAL A 531 7.38 0.36 20.62
CA VAL A 531 7.84 0.13 19.24
C VAL A 531 8.87 1.18 18.85
N ALA A 532 10.10 0.75 18.54
CA ALA A 532 11.16 1.61 18.02
C ALA A 532 11.54 1.16 16.60
N ASN A 533 11.38 2.05 15.62
CA ASN A 533 11.75 1.80 14.23
C ASN A 533 13.23 2.13 14.06
N ASN A 534 14.07 1.09 13.87
CA ASN A 534 15.52 1.24 13.89
C ASN A 534 16.14 1.14 12.48
N GLN A 535 16.64 2.26 11.97
CA GLN A 535 17.23 2.41 10.64
C GLN A 535 18.77 2.41 10.72
N ALA A 536 19.43 1.54 9.95
CA ALA A 536 20.86 1.68 9.66
C ALA A 536 21.06 2.33 8.28
N SER A 537 22.26 2.83 8.01
CA SER A 537 22.67 3.24 6.66
C SER A 537 24.07 2.75 6.30
N THR A 538 24.35 2.58 5.01
CA THR A 538 25.69 2.24 4.51
C THR A 538 26.09 3.19 3.39
N SER A 539 27.39 3.31 3.14
CA SER A 539 27.89 4.05 1.98
C SER A 539 29.26 3.54 1.51
N GLY A 540 29.64 3.82 0.28
CA GLY A 540 30.95 3.47 -0.28
C GLY A 540 31.30 4.26 -1.53
N PHE A 541 32.59 4.40 -1.84
CA PHE A 541 33.07 5.17 -3.00
C PHE A 541 33.53 4.25 -4.13
N PRO A 542 33.01 4.41 -5.37
CA PRO A 542 33.53 3.69 -6.54
C PRO A 542 34.96 4.14 -6.90
N PRO A 543 35.71 3.35 -7.69
CA PRO A 543 37.09 3.68 -8.04
C PRO A 543 37.20 5.02 -8.77
N GLY A 544 37.87 6.00 -8.16
CA GLY A 544 38.05 7.34 -8.73
C GLY A 544 36.85 8.28 -8.60
N GLY A 545 35.72 7.83 -8.04
CA GLY A 545 34.54 8.66 -7.80
C GLY A 545 34.69 9.58 -6.58
N THR A 546 34.15 10.79 -6.67
CA THR A 546 34.06 11.77 -5.56
C THR A 546 32.71 11.77 -4.84
N VAL A 547 31.74 11.02 -5.35
CA VAL A 547 30.39 10.87 -4.79
C VAL A 547 30.25 9.43 -4.29
N PRO A 548 29.85 9.21 -3.02
CA PRO A 548 29.56 7.86 -2.54
C PRO A 548 28.20 7.39 -3.05
N VAL A 549 28.06 6.08 -3.19
CA VAL A 549 26.75 5.41 -3.22
C VAL A 549 26.34 5.11 -1.79
N ASN A 550 25.05 5.12 -1.51
CA ASN A 550 24.48 4.96 -0.19
C ASN A 550 23.18 4.17 -0.22
N ASP A 551 22.80 3.62 0.93
CA ASP A 551 21.60 2.82 1.10
C ASP A 551 21.13 2.83 2.58
N LEU A 552 19.84 2.60 2.83
CA LEU A 552 19.26 2.48 4.16
C LEU A 552 18.73 1.06 4.38
N SER A 553 18.88 0.52 5.59
CA SER A 553 18.52 -0.88 5.85
C SER A 553 17.06 -1.25 5.63
N GLN A 554 16.84 -2.28 4.82
CA GLN A 554 15.60 -3.07 4.79
C GLN A 554 15.50 -4.01 6.01
N ASP A 555 14.30 -4.18 6.55
CA ASP A 555 13.99 -5.24 7.50
C ASP A 555 14.00 -6.63 6.84
N GLY A 556 14.85 -7.52 7.37
CA GLY A 556 15.06 -8.86 6.85
C GLY A 556 16.54 -9.21 6.66
N THR A 557 16.78 -10.39 6.08
CA THR A 557 18.15 -10.93 5.88
C THR A 557 18.70 -10.71 4.48
N ASP A 558 17.88 -10.21 3.56
CA ASP A 558 18.24 -9.95 2.18
C ASP A 558 18.30 -8.45 1.92
N VAL A 559 19.29 -8.01 1.15
CA VAL A 559 19.55 -6.59 0.87
C VAL A 559 18.73 -6.09 -0.31
N ASP A 560 18.28 -6.98 -1.19
CA ASP A 560 17.46 -6.69 -2.37
C ASP A 560 16.40 -7.80 -2.52
N PRO A 561 15.31 -7.76 -1.72
CA PRO A 561 14.32 -8.84 -1.71
C PRO A 561 13.47 -8.95 -2.98
N ASP A 562 13.44 -7.91 -3.83
CA ASP A 562 12.65 -7.88 -5.06
C ASP A 562 13.48 -7.97 -6.36
N GLY A 563 14.80 -7.81 -6.27
CA GLY A 563 15.74 -7.94 -7.39
C GLY A 563 15.79 -6.72 -8.31
N THR A 564 15.36 -5.55 -7.82
CA THR A 564 15.34 -4.29 -8.61
C THR A 564 16.31 -3.23 -8.09
N GLY A 565 17.16 -3.58 -7.12
CA GLY A 565 18.26 -2.79 -6.57
C GLY A 565 17.96 -2.28 -5.16
N PRO A 566 18.84 -2.52 -4.16
CA PRO A 566 18.62 -2.23 -2.73
C PRO A 566 18.08 -0.84 -2.41
N GLY A 567 18.46 0.20 -3.16
CA GLY A 567 18.11 1.59 -2.85
C GLY A 567 16.61 1.92 -2.81
N ASN A 568 15.72 1.00 -3.21
CA ASN A 568 14.28 1.14 -3.06
C ASN A 568 13.70 0.38 -1.83
N ASN A 569 14.46 -0.51 -1.19
CA ASN A 569 14.05 -1.32 -0.03
C ASN A 569 14.55 -0.67 1.26
N ASN A 570 13.71 0.17 1.89
CA ASN A 570 14.11 1.00 3.03
C ASN A 570 13.19 0.83 4.26
N ASP A 571 12.57 -0.34 4.46
CA ASP A 571 11.69 -0.55 5.62
C ASP A 571 12.51 -0.65 6.92
N PRO A 572 12.30 0.21 7.94
CA PRO A 572 13.06 0.14 9.19
C PRO A 572 12.74 -1.13 9.99
N THR A 573 13.75 -1.77 10.60
CA THR A 573 13.55 -2.93 11.49
C THR A 573 12.78 -2.53 12.76
N PRO A 574 11.58 -3.07 13.01
CA PRO A 574 10.77 -2.71 14.17
C PRO A 574 11.21 -3.48 15.42
N ILE A 575 11.60 -2.75 16.48
CA ILE A 575 11.94 -3.31 17.79
C ILE A 575 10.73 -3.18 18.71
N GLN A 576 10.18 -4.31 19.18
CA GLN A 576 9.02 -4.36 20.06
C GLN A 576 9.40 -4.83 21.47
N ILE A 577 9.30 -3.97 22.49
CA ILE A 577 9.59 -4.31 23.89
C ILE A 577 8.28 -4.40 24.69
N PRO A 578 7.98 -5.54 25.32
CA PRO A 578 6.70 -5.72 26.00
C PRO A 578 6.73 -5.24 27.47
N PHE A 579 5.60 -4.71 27.95
CA PHE A 579 5.42 -4.12 29.28
C PHE A 579 4.42 -4.90 30.17
N PRO A 580 4.36 -4.63 31.49
CA PRO A 580 3.21 -4.98 32.32
C PRO A 580 1.95 -4.22 31.86
N SER A 581 0.81 -4.91 31.80
CA SER A 581 -0.50 -4.36 31.45
C SER A 581 -1.58 -5.19 32.16
N ILE A 582 -2.65 -4.54 32.60
CA ILE A 582 -3.84 -5.15 33.20
C ILE A 582 -5.06 -4.62 32.46
N GLY A 583 -6.06 -5.47 32.21
CA GLY A 583 -7.27 -5.11 31.49
C GLY A 583 -8.54 -5.53 32.23
N VAL A 584 -9.53 -4.63 32.25
CA VAL A 584 -10.78 -4.76 33.01
C VAL A 584 -12.00 -4.54 32.13
N ALA A 585 -12.96 -5.48 32.17
CA ALA A 585 -14.26 -5.35 31.53
C ALA A 585 -15.39 -5.58 32.52
N LYS A 586 -16.52 -4.89 32.35
CA LYS A 586 -17.66 -4.96 33.27
C LYS A 586 -18.98 -4.92 32.52
N SER A 587 -19.85 -5.87 32.85
CA SER A 587 -21.22 -5.97 32.33
C SER A 587 -22.22 -6.16 33.46
N ILE A 588 -23.48 -5.83 33.19
CA ILE A 588 -24.60 -5.94 34.13
C ILE A 588 -25.68 -6.88 33.56
N SER A 589 -26.26 -7.72 34.41
CA SER A 589 -27.38 -8.58 34.04
C SER A 589 -28.68 -7.79 33.85
N ALA A 590 -29.69 -8.40 33.21
CA ALA A 590 -31.04 -7.85 33.26
C ALA A 590 -31.54 -7.73 34.71
N PHE A 591 -32.26 -6.64 35.01
CA PHE A 591 -32.87 -6.38 36.32
C PHE A 591 -34.08 -7.29 36.56
N ARG A 592 -34.13 -7.95 37.72
CA ARG A 592 -35.19 -8.90 38.10
C ARG A 592 -36.02 -8.30 39.24
N PRO A 593 -37.28 -7.91 39.03
CA PRO A 593 -38.10 -7.31 40.08
C PRO A 593 -38.42 -8.32 41.19
N VAL A 594 -38.29 -7.90 42.44
CA VAL A 594 -38.64 -8.69 43.62
C VAL A 594 -40.14 -8.52 43.88
N ALA A 595 -40.90 -9.61 43.74
CA ALA A 595 -42.36 -9.56 43.76
C ALA A 595 -42.93 -8.96 45.05
N GLY A 596 -43.77 -7.92 44.90
CA GLY A 596 -44.44 -7.24 46.02
C GLY A 596 -43.59 -6.19 46.74
N THR A 597 -42.44 -5.79 46.20
CA THR A 597 -41.57 -4.74 46.76
C THR A 597 -41.13 -3.74 45.68
N THR A 598 -40.39 -2.70 46.08
CA THR A 598 -39.70 -1.72 45.21
C THR A 598 -38.28 -2.17 44.82
N GLN A 599 -37.94 -3.44 45.04
CA GLN A 599 -36.56 -3.94 44.94
C GLN A 599 -36.31 -4.71 43.63
N TYR A 600 -35.06 -4.66 43.16
CA TYR A 600 -34.58 -5.37 41.97
C TYR A 600 -33.28 -6.11 42.28
N ASP A 601 -33.19 -7.37 41.86
CA ASP A 601 -31.96 -8.18 41.88
C ASP A 601 -31.28 -8.13 40.51
N PHE A 602 -29.96 -7.93 40.50
CA PHE A 602 -29.12 -7.97 39.29
C PHE A 602 -27.69 -8.36 39.68
N ASP A 603 -26.89 -8.75 38.69
CA ASP A 603 -25.51 -9.19 38.88
C ASP A 603 -24.56 -8.36 38.01
N PHE A 604 -23.44 -7.90 38.57
CA PHE A 604 -22.29 -7.47 37.76
C PHE A 604 -21.42 -8.66 37.43
N THR A 605 -20.89 -8.71 36.22
CA THR A 605 -19.81 -9.61 35.81
C THR A 605 -18.62 -8.76 35.41
N ILE A 606 -17.53 -8.86 36.19
CA ILE A 606 -16.26 -8.16 35.97
C ILE A 606 -15.22 -9.17 35.52
N ILE A 607 -14.47 -8.86 34.47
CA ILE A 607 -13.33 -9.65 34.00
C ILE A 607 -12.07 -8.84 34.27
N VAL A 608 -11.08 -9.43 34.93
CA VAL A 608 -9.74 -8.84 35.15
C VAL A 608 -8.70 -9.77 34.54
N THR A 609 -7.85 -9.26 33.66
CA THR A 609 -6.85 -10.05 32.92
C THR A 609 -5.48 -9.39 32.99
N ASN A 610 -4.42 -10.18 33.19
CA ASN A 610 -3.06 -9.74 32.93
C ASN A 610 -2.79 -9.84 31.41
N SER A 611 -3.03 -8.72 30.72
CA SER A 611 -2.82 -8.52 29.28
C SER A 611 -1.34 -8.36 28.90
N GLY A 612 -0.49 -8.00 29.87
CA GLY A 612 0.94 -7.77 29.64
C GLY A 612 1.81 -9.03 29.67
N SER A 613 3.11 -8.81 29.51
CA SER A 613 4.13 -9.88 29.49
C SER A 613 4.77 -10.18 30.85
N THR A 614 4.49 -9.38 31.87
CA THR A 614 5.12 -9.44 33.20
C THR A 614 4.13 -10.00 34.21
N ILE A 615 4.61 -10.66 35.27
CA ILE A 615 3.74 -11.11 36.37
C ILE A 615 3.18 -9.89 37.11
N LEU A 616 1.92 -9.95 37.54
CA LEU A 616 1.33 -8.98 38.45
C LEU A 616 1.03 -9.67 39.79
N ASP A 617 1.70 -9.25 40.87
CA ASP A 617 1.43 -9.65 42.24
C ASP A 617 0.48 -8.67 42.94
N ASP A 618 -0.06 -9.10 44.09
CA ASP A 618 -0.97 -8.32 44.93
C ASP A 618 -2.12 -7.67 44.13
N VAL A 619 -2.68 -8.39 43.16
CA VAL A 619 -3.75 -7.87 42.30
C VAL A 619 -5.02 -7.60 43.12
N GLU A 620 -5.53 -6.39 43.00
CA GLU A 620 -6.70 -5.86 43.68
C GLU A 620 -7.79 -5.54 42.66
N LEU A 621 -9.05 -5.57 43.10
CA LEU A 621 -10.22 -5.18 42.32
C LEU A 621 -11.14 -4.41 43.25
N GLU A 622 -11.31 -3.12 42.99
CA GLU A 622 -12.15 -2.19 43.74
C GLU A 622 -13.49 -1.97 43.00
N GLU A 623 -14.59 -1.99 43.76
CA GLU A 623 -15.95 -1.71 43.28
C GLU A 623 -16.70 -0.86 44.31
N ASP A 624 -16.91 0.43 44.02
CA ASP A 624 -17.68 1.34 44.88
C ASP A 624 -19.13 1.49 44.42
N LEU A 625 -19.98 0.56 44.85
CA LEU A 625 -21.43 0.62 44.61
C LEU A 625 -22.11 1.79 45.34
N GLN A 626 -21.55 2.25 46.45
CA GLN A 626 -22.04 3.39 47.21
C GLN A 626 -21.84 4.69 46.43
N ASP A 627 -20.73 4.82 45.70
CA ASP A 627 -20.57 5.94 44.77
C ASP A 627 -21.45 5.80 43.54
N ALA A 628 -21.34 4.67 42.83
CA ALA A 628 -22.03 4.46 41.56
C ALA A 628 -23.56 4.56 41.67
N LEU A 629 -24.19 4.00 42.72
CA LEU A 629 -25.65 3.93 42.84
C LEU A 629 -26.27 5.06 43.68
N ILE A 630 -25.50 5.70 44.57
CA ILE A 630 -26.05 6.64 45.56
C ILE A 630 -25.36 8.01 45.59
N THR A 631 -24.02 8.16 45.61
CA THR A 631 -23.42 9.52 45.70
C THR A 631 -23.21 10.22 44.37
N SER A 632 -22.85 9.51 43.30
CA SER A 632 -22.61 10.08 41.97
C SER A 632 -23.74 9.85 40.96
N ALA A 633 -24.71 8.98 41.25
CA ALA A 633 -25.87 8.77 40.39
C ALA A 633 -26.74 10.04 40.21
N ALA A 634 -27.17 10.28 38.97
CA ALA A 634 -28.03 11.43 38.61
C ALA A 634 -29.44 11.29 39.20
N ASN A 635 -30.02 10.09 39.07
CA ASN A 635 -31.18 9.64 39.84
C ASN A 635 -30.71 8.45 40.67
N ARG A 636 -30.96 8.47 41.98
CA ARG A 636 -30.32 7.57 42.96
C ARG A 636 -31.26 6.44 43.37
N VAL A 637 -30.70 5.29 43.75
CA VAL A 637 -31.44 4.27 44.51
C VAL A 637 -31.61 4.72 45.96
N ASP A 638 -32.69 4.31 46.63
CA ASP A 638 -32.93 4.61 48.05
C ASP A 638 -31.95 3.82 48.94
N SER A 639 -31.64 2.58 48.56
CA SER A 639 -30.59 1.75 49.18
C SER A 639 -30.15 0.60 48.27
N PHE A 640 -29.04 -0.06 48.60
CA PHE A 640 -28.65 -1.33 48.00
C PHE A 640 -28.07 -2.28 49.05
N THR A 641 -27.91 -3.55 48.69
CA THR A 641 -27.26 -4.59 49.50
C THR A 641 -26.63 -5.62 48.57
N VAL A 642 -25.38 -6.02 48.83
CA VAL A 642 -24.73 -7.16 48.18
C VAL A 642 -25.29 -8.45 48.78
N THR A 643 -25.85 -9.34 47.97
CA THR A 643 -26.68 -10.47 48.43
C THR A 643 -25.92 -11.77 48.68
N GLY A 644 -24.59 -11.77 48.49
CA GLY A 644 -23.70 -12.89 48.77
C GLY A 644 -22.23 -12.50 48.63
N THR A 645 -21.31 -13.42 48.93
CA THR A 645 -19.87 -13.21 48.65
C THR A 645 -19.62 -13.18 47.15
N PRO A 646 -18.78 -12.26 46.62
CA PRO A 646 -18.39 -12.26 45.22
C PRO A 646 -17.87 -13.62 44.77
N THR A 647 -18.35 -14.13 43.63
CA THR A 647 -17.92 -15.42 43.09
C THR A 647 -16.83 -15.20 42.05
N VAL A 648 -15.60 -15.59 42.37
CA VAL A 648 -14.44 -15.44 41.48
C VAL A 648 -14.12 -16.78 40.82
N THR A 649 -14.07 -16.81 39.49
CA THR A 649 -13.64 -17.95 38.67
C THR A 649 -12.36 -17.59 37.95
N ALA A 650 -11.31 -18.41 38.08
CA ALA A 650 -9.98 -18.14 37.55
C ALA A 650 -9.62 -19.06 36.37
N THR A 651 -8.97 -18.51 35.34
CA THR A 651 -8.51 -19.21 34.13
C THR A 651 -7.09 -18.75 33.75
N GLY A 652 -6.33 -19.58 33.03
CA GLY A 652 -4.97 -19.22 32.58
C GLY A 652 -3.88 -19.17 33.66
N PHE A 653 -4.17 -19.49 34.92
CA PHE A 653 -3.18 -19.52 36.00
C PHE A 653 -2.26 -20.74 35.91
N ASN A 654 -0.95 -20.50 35.93
CA ASN A 654 0.08 -21.54 35.90
C ASN A 654 0.30 -22.17 37.28
N PRO A 655 0.83 -23.42 37.35
CA PRO A 655 1.21 -24.05 38.62
C PRO A 655 2.24 -23.20 39.38
N GLY A 656 1.91 -22.81 40.61
CA GLY A 656 2.73 -21.93 41.46
C GLY A 656 2.15 -20.53 41.66
N PHE A 657 1.16 -20.13 40.86
CA PHE A 657 0.40 -18.89 41.02
C PHE A 657 -0.87 -19.13 41.84
N THR A 658 -1.20 -18.20 42.74
CA THR A 658 -2.40 -18.29 43.59
C THR A 658 -3.46 -17.32 43.07
N PRO A 659 -4.54 -17.82 42.43
CA PRO A 659 -5.61 -16.95 41.95
C PRO A 659 -6.39 -16.30 43.11
N PRO A 660 -7.01 -15.13 42.89
CA PRO A 660 -7.79 -14.46 43.92
C PRO A 660 -9.07 -15.23 44.27
N THR A 661 -9.58 -14.98 45.48
CA THR A 661 -10.92 -15.41 45.91
C THR A 661 -11.76 -14.21 46.35
N GLY A 662 -13.08 -14.33 46.31
CA GLY A 662 -13.98 -13.23 46.64
C GLY A 662 -13.95 -12.86 48.13
N ASN A 663 -13.87 -11.58 48.43
CA ASN A 663 -13.85 -11.06 49.78
C ASN A 663 -15.22 -11.21 50.46
N ALA A 664 -15.31 -12.07 51.48
CA ALA A 664 -16.56 -12.28 52.21
C ALA A 664 -17.03 -11.06 53.03
N ALA A 665 -16.16 -10.07 53.23
CA ALA A 665 -16.50 -8.80 53.88
C ALA A 665 -16.85 -7.68 52.88
N TYR A 666 -16.71 -7.90 51.58
CA TYR A 666 -17.06 -6.91 50.55
C TYR A 666 -18.55 -6.54 50.67
N ASN A 667 -18.82 -5.24 50.66
CA ASN A 667 -20.17 -4.70 50.76
C ASN A 667 -20.44 -3.55 49.78
N GLY A 668 -19.44 -3.12 49.00
CA GLY A 668 -19.54 -1.97 48.09
C GLY A 668 -19.79 -0.64 48.79
N ASN A 669 -19.55 -0.55 50.11
CA ASN A 669 -19.76 0.65 50.93
C ASN A 669 -18.76 0.69 52.09
N GLY A 670 -17.62 1.34 51.87
CA GLY A 670 -16.51 1.42 52.83
C GLY A 670 -15.61 0.18 52.83
N ASN A 671 -16.08 -0.99 52.40
CA ASN A 671 -15.22 -2.08 51.95
C ASN A 671 -15.52 -2.39 50.47
N ILE A 672 -14.69 -1.80 49.60
CA ILE A 672 -14.79 -1.86 48.14
C ILE A 672 -13.89 -2.93 47.53
N ASP A 673 -12.97 -3.54 48.30
CA ASP A 673 -12.10 -4.63 47.85
C ASP A 673 -12.91 -5.89 47.57
N VAL A 674 -13.05 -6.24 46.29
CA VAL A 674 -13.77 -7.43 45.82
C VAL A 674 -12.95 -8.71 46.02
N PHE A 675 -11.62 -8.61 45.93
CA PHE A 675 -10.70 -9.73 46.17
C PHE A 675 -10.24 -9.82 47.64
N THR A 676 -9.96 -11.03 48.09
CA THR A 676 -9.32 -11.27 49.39
C THR A 676 -7.91 -10.71 49.43
N THR A 677 -7.60 -9.87 50.41
CA THR A 677 -6.26 -9.29 50.63
C THR A 677 -5.40 -10.17 51.53
N GLY A 678 -4.11 -10.34 51.22
CA GLY A 678 -3.16 -11.09 52.05
C GLY A 678 -1.79 -11.20 51.39
N VAL A 679 -0.75 -11.55 52.17
CA VAL A 679 0.61 -11.66 51.63
C VAL A 679 0.74 -12.93 50.78
N GLY A 680 1.00 -12.79 49.47
CA GLY A 680 1.22 -13.92 48.55
C GLY A 680 -0.05 -14.54 47.96
N VAL A 681 -1.16 -13.79 47.92
CA VAL A 681 -2.35 -14.12 47.11
C VAL A 681 -2.47 -13.18 45.92
N ASN A 682 -3.35 -13.51 44.97
CA ASN A 682 -3.70 -12.67 43.82
C ASN A 682 -2.53 -12.40 42.87
N SER A 683 -1.75 -13.45 42.55
CA SER A 683 -0.62 -13.38 41.61
C SER A 683 -1.02 -13.89 40.23
N PHE A 684 -1.01 -13.01 39.22
CA PHE A 684 -1.41 -13.27 37.84
C PHE A 684 -0.18 -13.40 36.94
N ASN A 685 0.07 -14.59 36.39
CA ASN A 685 0.98 -14.73 35.25
C ASN A 685 0.40 -14.07 33.99
N PRO A 686 1.21 -13.76 32.97
CA PRO A 686 0.74 -13.31 31.66
C PRO A 686 -0.38 -14.20 31.12
N GLY A 687 -1.45 -13.59 30.61
CA GLY A 687 -2.64 -14.28 30.10
C GLY A 687 -3.55 -14.92 31.17
N ALA A 688 -3.23 -14.82 32.47
CA ALA A 688 -4.16 -15.22 33.52
C ALA A 688 -5.34 -14.25 33.60
N SER A 689 -6.55 -14.78 33.79
CA SER A 689 -7.78 -14.01 33.80
C SER A 689 -8.74 -14.51 34.87
N THR A 690 -9.55 -13.60 35.41
CA THR A 690 -10.58 -13.91 36.39
C THR A 690 -11.91 -13.32 35.96
N THR A 691 -12.98 -14.06 36.19
CA THR A 691 -14.36 -13.60 36.03
C THR A 691 -15.03 -13.58 37.40
N THR A 692 -15.46 -12.40 37.82
CA THR A 692 -16.00 -12.11 39.14
C THR A 692 -17.46 -11.70 39.03
N VAL A 693 -18.34 -12.39 39.75
CA VAL A 693 -19.78 -12.10 39.79
C VAL A 693 -20.15 -11.49 41.15
N ILE A 694 -20.77 -10.31 41.12
CA ILE A 694 -21.27 -9.59 42.30
C ILE A 694 -22.79 -9.47 42.19
N SER A 695 -23.54 -10.18 43.05
CA SER A 695 -25.00 -10.09 43.12
C SER A 695 -25.46 -8.94 44.02
N VAL A 696 -26.29 -8.06 43.47
CA VAL A 696 -26.76 -6.83 44.11
C VAL A 696 -28.29 -6.79 44.13
N ARG A 697 -28.84 -6.35 45.25
CA ARG A 697 -30.23 -5.95 45.41
C ARG A 697 -30.29 -4.45 45.62
N ALA A 698 -30.98 -3.72 44.75
CA ALA A 698 -31.26 -2.29 44.94
C ALA A 698 -32.74 -2.07 45.28
N ASP A 699 -33.02 -1.03 46.06
CA ASP A 699 -34.37 -0.56 46.40
C ASP A 699 -34.61 0.83 45.78
N LEU A 700 -35.69 0.97 45.01
CA LEU A 700 -36.08 2.22 44.34
C LEU A 700 -37.16 2.98 45.13
N GLY A 701 -37.18 2.83 46.45
CA GLY A 701 -38.24 3.24 47.36
C GLY A 701 -38.77 4.67 47.20
N SER A 702 -39.97 4.88 47.74
CA SER A 702 -40.66 6.18 47.83
C SER A 702 -40.41 6.89 49.18
N GLY A 703 -39.32 6.56 49.87
CA GLY A 703 -39.20 6.75 51.33
C GLY A 703 -38.13 7.73 51.82
N GLY A 704 -37.15 8.11 50.98
CA GLY A 704 -36.11 9.06 51.37
C GLY A 704 -36.64 10.51 51.58
N PRO A 705 -36.04 11.31 52.50
CA PRO A 705 -36.32 12.73 52.62
C PRO A 705 -35.62 13.53 51.51
N GLY A 706 -36.03 13.30 50.27
CA GLY A 706 -35.61 14.00 49.06
C GLY A 706 -36.79 14.22 48.11
N PRO A 707 -36.64 15.04 47.05
CA PRO A 707 -37.65 15.10 46.00
C PRO A 707 -37.80 13.70 45.37
N LEU A 708 -39.04 13.23 45.26
CA LEU A 708 -39.38 11.90 44.73
C LEU A 708 -38.80 11.74 43.31
N ASN A 709 -38.19 10.59 43.04
CA ASN A 709 -37.72 10.21 41.70
C ASN A 709 -38.91 10.02 40.75
N ASP A 710 -39.33 11.08 40.06
CA ASP A 710 -40.37 11.07 39.01
C ASP A 710 -39.81 10.55 37.66
N GLY A 711 -38.94 9.53 37.70
CA GLY A 711 -38.22 9.08 36.52
C GLY A 711 -37.23 7.94 36.73
N VAL A 712 -36.88 7.33 35.60
CA VAL A 712 -35.90 6.25 35.43
C VAL A 712 -34.63 6.52 36.22
N VAL A 713 -34.23 5.58 37.09
CA VAL A 713 -32.91 5.61 37.75
C VAL A 713 -31.84 5.29 36.71
N ILE A 714 -30.91 6.23 36.51
CA ILE A 714 -29.77 6.15 35.59
C ILE A 714 -28.51 6.44 36.39
N ALA A 715 -27.58 5.49 36.35
CA ALA A 715 -26.26 5.57 36.97
C ALA A 715 -25.19 5.02 36.01
N GLN A 716 -23.95 5.44 36.24
CA GLN A 716 -22.75 4.96 35.53
C GLN A 716 -21.86 4.29 36.56
N ASN A 717 -21.27 3.13 36.23
CA ASN A 717 -20.48 2.37 37.20
C ASN A 717 -19.18 1.83 36.59
N THR A 718 -18.06 2.08 37.26
CA THR A 718 -16.71 1.65 36.89
C THR A 718 -16.14 0.81 38.02
N ALA A 719 -15.48 -0.30 37.69
CA ALA A 719 -14.63 -1.04 38.63
C ALA A 719 -13.17 -0.73 38.29
N THR A 720 -12.29 -0.65 39.28
CA THR A 720 -10.86 -0.39 39.05
C THR A 720 -10.08 -1.61 39.50
N ALA A 721 -9.24 -2.18 38.63
CA ALA A 721 -8.28 -3.20 39.05
C ALA A 721 -6.88 -2.59 39.15
N SER A 722 -6.06 -3.15 40.04
CA SER A 722 -4.65 -2.76 40.14
C SER A 722 -3.76 -3.98 40.38
N GLY A 723 -2.49 -3.91 39.96
CA GLY A 723 -1.52 -4.97 40.20
C GLY A 723 -0.11 -4.42 40.33
N LEU A 724 0.70 -5.03 41.18
CA LEU A 724 2.11 -4.68 41.35
C LEU A 724 2.96 -5.56 40.40
N PRO A 725 3.68 -5.00 39.41
CA PRO A 725 4.53 -5.82 38.56
C PRO A 725 5.58 -6.56 39.40
N SER A 726 5.88 -7.81 39.04
CA SER A 726 6.83 -8.64 39.77
C SER A 726 7.58 -9.64 38.88
N GLY A 727 8.53 -10.35 39.49
CA GLY A 727 9.35 -11.37 38.83
C GLY A 727 10.80 -10.93 38.57
N PRO A 728 11.59 -11.77 37.89
CA PRO A 728 12.99 -11.49 37.58
C PRO A 728 13.08 -10.34 36.56
N GLY A 729 13.28 -9.12 37.06
CA GLY A 729 13.33 -7.92 36.22
C GLY A 729 12.57 -6.71 36.75
N VAL A 730 11.97 -6.78 37.95
CA VAL A 730 11.22 -5.65 38.54
C VAL A 730 11.92 -5.07 39.79
N PRO A 731 12.11 -3.74 39.91
CA PRO A 731 12.73 -3.11 41.08
C PRO A 731 11.80 -3.08 42.30
N PRO A 732 12.33 -3.08 43.54
CA PRO A 732 11.51 -2.87 44.74
C PRO A 732 10.92 -1.45 44.75
N GLY A 733 9.59 -1.33 44.91
CA GLY A 733 8.91 -0.05 45.08
C GLY A 733 8.33 0.58 43.81
N GLN A 734 8.01 -0.22 42.78
CA GLN A 734 7.18 0.26 41.66
C GLN A 734 5.77 0.70 42.13
N GLN A 735 5.14 1.57 41.33
CA GLN A 735 3.72 1.88 41.47
C GLN A 735 2.88 0.72 40.91
N ARG A 736 1.65 0.57 41.41
CA ARG A 736 0.67 -0.36 40.83
C ARG A 736 0.29 0.10 39.42
N ILE A 737 0.23 -0.83 38.48
CA ILE A 737 -0.48 -0.59 37.21
C ILE A 737 -1.97 -0.69 37.51
N THR A 738 -2.76 0.25 37.00
CA THR A 738 -4.20 0.37 37.24
C THR A 738 -4.96 0.41 35.93
N ASP A 739 -6.16 -0.16 35.91
CA ASP A 739 -7.10 -0.05 34.80
C ASP A 739 -8.55 0.09 35.28
N ASP A 740 -9.35 0.85 34.54
CA ASP A 740 -10.75 1.18 34.82
C ASP A 740 -11.67 0.45 33.83
N SER A 741 -12.68 -0.25 34.37
CA SER A 741 -13.49 -1.18 33.60
C SER A 741 -14.20 -0.56 32.39
N GLN A 742 -14.00 -1.17 31.23
CA GLN A 742 -14.80 -0.93 30.03
C GLN A 742 -16.15 -1.67 30.09
N ASN A 743 -17.22 -1.02 29.65
CA ASN A 743 -18.55 -1.59 29.48
C ASN A 743 -18.56 -2.73 28.44
N GLY A 744 -18.81 -3.96 28.89
CA GLY A 744 -18.95 -5.13 28.05
C GLY A 744 -18.36 -6.39 28.68
N GLY A 745 -17.96 -7.34 27.84
CA GLY A 745 -17.30 -8.58 28.23
C GLY A 745 -15.94 -8.79 27.56
N ASN A 746 -15.39 -7.76 26.91
CA ASN A 746 -14.05 -7.76 26.34
C ASN A 746 -13.25 -6.65 27.01
N VAL A 747 -12.02 -6.96 27.46
CA VAL A 747 -11.10 -6.03 28.12
C VAL A 747 -10.38 -5.12 27.12
N ASP A 748 -10.38 -5.48 25.83
CA ASP A 748 -9.76 -4.74 24.74
C ASP A 748 -10.69 -4.80 23.49
N PRO A 749 -11.74 -3.95 23.40
CA PRO A 749 -12.77 -4.05 22.37
C PRO A 749 -12.34 -3.68 20.94
N ASP A 750 -11.32 -2.86 20.76
CA ASP A 750 -10.73 -2.48 19.47
C ASP A 750 -9.53 -3.35 19.07
N GLY A 751 -8.90 -4.03 20.01
CA GLY A 751 -7.87 -5.05 19.77
C GLY A 751 -6.50 -4.46 19.48
N ASP A 752 -6.18 -3.29 20.04
CA ASP A 752 -4.90 -2.61 19.84
C ASP A 752 -3.80 -3.08 20.82
N GLY A 753 -4.16 -3.84 21.85
CA GLY A 753 -3.25 -4.31 22.90
C GLY A 753 -3.22 -3.43 24.15
N ASN A 754 -3.99 -2.33 24.19
CA ASN A 754 -4.09 -1.42 25.31
C ASN A 754 -5.52 -1.30 25.90
N PRO A 755 -5.89 -2.19 26.84
CA PRO A 755 -7.11 -2.06 27.64
C PRO A 755 -7.33 -0.68 28.28
N GLY A 756 -6.25 -0.02 28.70
CA GLY A 756 -6.29 1.22 29.49
C GLY A 756 -6.75 2.47 28.73
N ASN A 757 -7.05 2.38 27.44
CA ASN A 757 -7.68 3.46 26.68
C ASN A 757 -9.22 3.28 26.53
N ASN A 758 -9.77 2.14 26.92
CA ASN A 758 -11.13 1.74 26.58
C ASN A 758 -12.21 2.13 27.62
N ASN A 759 -11.87 2.92 28.63
CA ASN A 759 -12.53 2.97 29.96
C ASN A 759 -13.94 3.64 29.98
N GLN A 760 -14.94 3.11 29.26
CA GLN A 760 -16.32 3.62 29.29
C GLN A 760 -17.11 2.96 30.44
N PRO A 761 -17.67 3.73 31.40
CA PRO A 761 -18.43 3.16 32.52
C PRO A 761 -19.64 2.33 32.09
N THR A 762 -19.90 1.22 32.79
CA THR A 762 -21.09 0.36 32.59
C THR A 762 -22.37 1.13 32.93
N PRO A 763 -23.31 1.32 31.96
CA PRO A 763 -24.56 2.00 32.24
C PRO A 763 -25.54 1.13 33.04
N ILE A 764 -26.20 1.75 34.02
CA ILE A 764 -27.21 1.15 34.88
C ILE A 764 -28.52 1.91 34.65
N GLN A 765 -29.53 1.22 34.13
CA GLN A 765 -30.84 1.82 33.85
C GLN A 765 -31.98 0.91 34.32
N PHE A 766 -32.68 1.31 35.38
CA PHE A 766 -33.81 0.53 35.90
C PHE A 766 -35.08 0.70 35.04
N PRO A 767 -35.97 -0.31 34.96
CA PRO A 767 -37.25 -0.18 34.26
C PRO A 767 -38.16 0.90 34.86
N ALA A 768 -38.89 1.65 34.03
CA ALA A 768 -39.87 2.63 34.48
C ALA A 768 -41.14 1.98 35.08
N THR A 769 -41.71 2.57 36.13
CA THR A 769 -42.95 2.11 36.79
C THR A 769 -44.20 2.80 36.24
N THR A 770 -45.23 2.02 35.87
CA THR A 770 -46.49 2.48 35.24
C THR A 770 -47.73 2.19 36.11
N SER A 771 -48.74 3.05 36.27
CA SER A 771 -48.94 4.44 35.79
C SER A 771 -49.87 5.22 36.75
N ASP A 772 -49.73 6.55 36.78
CA ASP A 772 -50.28 7.40 37.86
C ASP A 772 -51.76 7.82 37.70
N LEU A 773 -52.28 7.88 36.47
CA LEU A 773 -53.66 8.25 36.13
C LEU A 773 -54.13 7.42 34.92
N VAL A 774 -55.31 6.80 35.01
CA VAL A 774 -55.91 6.01 33.92
C VAL A 774 -57.05 6.78 33.27
N LEU A 775 -57.08 6.81 31.94
CA LEU A 775 -58.02 7.57 31.12
C LEU A 775 -58.67 6.69 30.05
N VAL A 776 -59.98 6.80 29.85
CA VAL A 776 -60.75 6.00 28.88
C VAL A 776 -61.84 6.85 28.23
N LYS A 777 -61.81 7.05 26.90
CA LYS A 777 -62.78 7.86 26.13
C LYS A 777 -63.66 6.96 25.24
N ARG A 778 -64.99 7.10 25.33
CA ARG A 778 -65.96 6.21 24.66
C ARG A 778 -67.14 6.98 24.05
N ILE A 779 -67.72 6.47 22.96
CA ILE A 779 -69.01 6.95 22.43
C ILE A 779 -70.12 6.24 23.19
N THR A 780 -71.05 6.99 23.79
CA THR A 780 -72.12 6.43 24.64
C THR A 780 -73.53 6.60 24.07
N ASN A 781 -73.73 7.41 23.03
CA ASN A 781 -75.03 7.56 22.36
C ASN A 781 -74.88 8.26 20.99
N ILE A 782 -75.87 8.13 20.09
CA ILE A 782 -75.99 8.88 18.83
C ILE A 782 -77.37 9.55 18.76
N PHE A 783 -77.43 10.80 18.29
CA PHE A 783 -78.68 11.56 18.14
C PHE A 783 -78.88 12.03 16.70
N ARG A 784 -80.14 12.05 16.22
CA ARG A 784 -80.56 12.66 14.97
C ARG A 784 -81.67 13.68 15.25
N GLY A 785 -81.48 14.93 14.82
CA GLY A 785 -82.45 16.00 15.09
C GLY A 785 -82.78 16.19 16.59
N GLY A 786 -81.81 15.92 17.47
CA GLY A 786 -81.97 15.99 18.93
C GLY A 786 -82.61 14.75 19.58
N SER A 787 -83.09 13.77 18.81
CA SER A 787 -83.66 12.52 19.33
C SER A 787 -82.62 11.40 19.32
N ALA A 788 -82.54 10.60 20.40
CA ALA A 788 -81.60 9.47 20.48
C ALA A 788 -81.98 8.38 19.45
N LEU A 789 -80.99 7.89 18.71
CA LEU A 789 -81.17 6.76 17.81
C LEU A 789 -81.11 5.44 18.60
N SER A 790 -81.96 4.48 18.22
CA SER A 790 -81.86 3.12 18.76
C SER A 790 -80.77 2.36 18.02
N VAL A 791 -79.57 2.32 18.60
CA VAL A 791 -78.39 1.70 17.98
C VAL A 791 -78.05 0.37 18.70
N PRO A 792 -78.17 -0.80 18.03
CA PRO A 792 -78.03 -2.10 18.71
C PRO A 792 -76.65 -2.31 19.33
N GLY A 793 -76.58 -2.35 20.66
CA GLY A 793 -75.35 -2.62 21.41
C GLY A 793 -74.59 -1.38 21.92
N ILE A 794 -75.05 -0.15 21.64
CA ILE A 794 -74.37 1.09 22.08
C ILE A 794 -74.29 1.27 23.60
N ASN A 795 -75.13 0.55 24.34
CA ASN A 795 -75.12 0.51 25.81
C ASN A 795 -74.35 -0.70 26.38
N ASN A 796 -73.76 -1.54 25.52
CA ASN A 796 -72.97 -2.68 25.98
C ASN A 796 -71.55 -2.22 26.31
N PHE A 797 -70.92 -2.90 27.26
CA PHE A 797 -69.51 -2.75 27.54
C PHE A 797 -68.68 -3.60 26.57
N ASN A 798 -67.62 -3.00 26.01
CA ASN A 798 -66.62 -3.66 25.18
C ASN A 798 -65.26 -3.46 25.85
N ASP A 799 -64.51 -4.56 25.99
CA ASP A 799 -63.15 -4.60 26.55
C ASP A 799 -62.18 -4.68 25.39
N GLN A 800 -61.45 -3.59 25.10
CA GLN A 800 -60.36 -3.68 24.16
C GLN A 800 -59.17 -4.27 24.91
N ALA A 801 -59.11 -5.61 25.00
CA ALA A 801 -58.08 -6.35 25.74
C ALA A 801 -56.62 -6.12 25.27
N ALA A 802 -56.41 -5.27 24.26
CA ALA A 802 -55.11 -4.79 23.79
C ALA A 802 -54.81 -3.32 24.17
N ASP A 803 -55.77 -2.56 24.70
CA ASP A 803 -55.55 -1.23 25.27
C ASP A 803 -55.06 -1.38 26.73
N PRO A 804 -53.86 -0.89 27.07
CA PRO A 804 -53.29 -1.04 28.41
C PRO A 804 -54.05 -0.26 29.51
N ASN A 805 -54.94 0.67 29.15
CA ASN A 805 -55.76 1.43 30.11
C ASN A 805 -57.09 0.73 30.44
N ASP A 806 -57.64 -0.06 29.52
CA ASP A 806 -58.94 -0.72 29.69
C ASP A 806 -58.89 -1.76 30.81
N ALA A 807 -58.04 -2.79 30.68
CA ALA A 807 -57.95 -3.92 31.61
C ALA A 807 -57.82 -3.51 33.11
N PRO A 808 -56.92 -2.59 33.53
CA PRO A 808 -56.83 -2.17 34.93
C PRO A 808 -58.08 -1.40 35.39
N PHE A 809 -58.63 -0.50 34.56
CA PHE A 809 -59.84 0.26 34.87
C PHE A 809 -61.06 -0.66 35.06
N ASN A 810 -61.18 -1.69 34.22
CA ASN A 810 -62.25 -2.69 34.25
C ASN A 810 -62.18 -3.55 35.51
N SER A 811 -60.97 -3.95 35.92
CA SER A 811 -60.75 -4.73 37.15
C SER A 811 -61.23 -3.99 38.41
N ALA A 812 -61.05 -2.67 38.46
CA ALA A 812 -61.43 -1.83 39.59
C ALA A 812 -62.97 -1.71 39.74
N LEU A 813 -63.72 -1.73 38.64
CA LEU A 813 -65.18 -1.63 38.63
C LEU A 813 -65.93 -2.93 38.97
N GLY A 814 -65.22 -4.04 39.19
CA GLY A 814 -65.80 -5.28 39.70
C GLY A 814 -66.76 -6.02 38.76
N GLY A 815 -66.65 -5.78 37.43
CA GLY A 815 -67.36 -6.53 36.37
C GLY A 815 -68.88 -6.35 36.26
N GLY A 816 -69.56 -5.98 37.35
CA GLY A 816 -71.01 -5.77 37.42
C GLY A 816 -71.47 -4.32 37.19
N ASN A 817 -70.62 -3.33 37.47
CA ASN A 817 -70.89 -1.91 37.20
C ASN A 817 -70.29 -1.52 35.85
N GLN A 818 -70.91 -1.99 34.77
CA GLN A 818 -70.41 -1.83 33.41
C GLN A 818 -70.63 -0.39 32.91
N LEU A 819 -69.55 0.27 32.51
CA LEU A 819 -69.61 1.55 31.81
C LEU A 819 -70.00 1.32 30.34
N ALA A 820 -70.72 2.28 29.73
CA ALA A 820 -71.07 2.18 28.31
C ALA A 820 -69.79 2.14 27.44
N GLY A 821 -69.72 1.16 26.53
CA GLY A 821 -68.50 0.74 25.86
C GLY A 821 -68.14 1.51 24.59
N ILE A 822 -66.93 1.29 24.07
CA ILE A 822 -66.60 1.71 22.70
C ILE A 822 -67.51 0.93 21.75
N PHE A 823 -68.23 1.67 20.92
CA PHE A 823 -69.22 1.13 20.02
C PHE A 823 -68.82 1.33 18.55
N GLU A 824 -68.47 0.23 17.88
CA GLU A 824 -68.44 0.20 16.43
C GLU A 824 -69.88 0.13 15.91
N LEU A 825 -70.22 0.97 14.93
CA LEU A 825 -71.56 0.96 14.33
C LEU A 825 -71.83 -0.40 13.67
N PRO A 826 -73.00 -1.03 13.88
CA PRO A 826 -73.28 -2.33 13.31
C PRO A 826 -73.29 -2.23 11.80
N ASN A 827 -72.75 -3.24 11.12
CA ASN A 827 -72.62 -3.22 9.66
C ASN A 827 -73.97 -2.98 8.98
N GLY A 828 -74.10 -1.85 8.26
CA GLY A 828 -75.36 -1.38 7.67
C GLY A 828 -76.08 -0.24 8.40
N PHE A 829 -75.60 0.22 9.57
CA PHE A 829 -76.13 1.42 10.23
C PHE A 829 -75.46 2.69 9.68
N ALA A 830 -76.21 3.48 8.92
CA ALA A 830 -75.70 4.71 8.29
C ALA A 830 -75.97 5.95 9.16
N LEU A 831 -74.89 6.69 9.46
CA LEU A 831 -74.97 8.06 9.98
C LEU A 831 -75.34 9.03 8.85
N GLU A 832 -76.09 10.08 9.19
CA GLU A 832 -76.45 11.18 8.30
C GLU A 832 -75.70 12.46 8.70
N PRO A 833 -75.42 13.37 7.74
CA PRO A 833 -74.86 14.68 8.05
C PRO A 833 -75.70 15.43 9.09
N ASN A 834 -75.06 15.96 10.13
CA ASN A 834 -75.66 16.55 11.34
C ASN A 834 -76.21 15.58 12.40
N ASP A 835 -75.97 14.26 12.30
CA ASP A 835 -76.05 13.39 13.48
C ASP A 835 -75.06 13.84 14.56
N GLU A 836 -75.33 13.54 15.82
CA GLU A 836 -74.49 13.97 16.95
C GLU A 836 -74.07 12.76 17.81
N ALA A 837 -72.77 12.52 17.90
CA ALA A 837 -72.18 11.51 18.78
C ALA A 837 -71.95 12.09 20.18
N GLU A 838 -72.44 11.39 21.20
CA GLU A 838 -72.18 11.70 22.60
C GLU A 838 -70.97 10.93 23.09
N TYR A 839 -69.92 11.64 23.47
CA TYR A 839 -68.70 11.08 24.06
C TYR A 839 -68.75 11.21 25.58
N THR A 840 -68.27 10.16 26.26
CA THR A 840 -67.98 10.18 27.69
C THR A 840 -66.51 9.83 27.90
N VAL A 841 -65.77 10.66 28.64
CA VAL A 841 -64.39 10.40 29.08
C VAL A 841 -64.41 10.07 30.57
N TYR A 842 -63.89 8.90 30.91
CA TYR A 842 -63.70 8.42 32.27
C TYR A 842 -62.24 8.61 32.69
N PHE A 843 -62.02 8.92 33.97
CA PHE A 843 -60.69 9.06 34.54
C PHE A 843 -60.65 8.47 35.96
N TRP A 844 -59.59 7.73 36.30
CA TRP A 844 -59.43 7.05 37.57
C TRP A 844 -58.01 7.22 38.10
N ASN A 845 -57.91 7.57 39.38
CA ASN A 845 -56.65 7.68 40.09
C ASN A 845 -56.24 6.30 40.63
N SER A 846 -55.29 5.66 39.95
CA SER A 846 -54.69 4.36 40.28
C SER A 846 -53.61 4.43 41.36
N ARG A 847 -53.04 5.61 41.65
CA ARG A 847 -51.92 5.78 42.59
C ARG A 847 -52.37 5.91 44.06
N ALA A 848 -51.44 5.64 44.97
CA ALA A 848 -51.62 5.83 46.41
C ALA A 848 -51.45 7.31 46.83
N GLY A 849 -52.44 8.16 46.50
CA GLY A 849 -52.47 9.57 46.91
C GLY A 849 -53.51 10.37 46.12
N GLN A 850 -53.76 11.63 46.49
CA GLN A 850 -54.64 12.52 45.71
C GLN A 850 -53.90 13.10 44.50
N ILE A 851 -54.54 13.11 43.33
CA ILE A 851 -54.17 13.98 42.20
C ILE A 851 -54.92 15.31 42.39
N SER A 852 -54.21 16.43 42.38
CA SER A 852 -54.82 17.76 42.61
C SER A 852 -54.72 18.61 41.35
N GLN A 853 -55.71 19.48 41.14
CA GLN A 853 -55.84 20.36 39.97
C GLN A 853 -55.83 19.66 38.59
N LEU A 854 -56.27 18.40 38.50
CA LEU A 854 -56.41 17.68 37.22
C LEU A 854 -57.25 18.48 36.23
N GLN A 855 -56.68 18.82 35.07
CA GLN A 855 -57.40 19.31 33.91
C GLN A 855 -57.37 18.25 32.81
N LEU A 856 -58.50 18.07 32.14
CA LEU A 856 -58.66 17.18 31.00
C LEU A 856 -58.86 18.04 29.76
N CYS A 857 -58.06 17.79 28.73
CA CYS A 857 -58.12 18.48 27.45
C CYS A 857 -58.35 17.46 26.33
N ASP A 858 -59.24 17.77 25.38
CA ASP A 858 -59.61 16.88 24.27
C ASP A 858 -59.87 17.71 23.01
N GLU A 859 -59.00 17.56 22.01
CA GLU A 859 -59.04 18.32 20.75
C GLU A 859 -59.82 17.56 19.67
N LEU A 860 -60.84 18.21 19.11
CA LEU A 860 -61.72 17.61 18.10
C LEU A 860 -61.17 17.86 16.70
N GLN A 861 -60.72 16.79 16.06
CA GLN A 861 -60.20 16.83 14.71
C GLN A 861 -61.32 17.17 13.69
N PRO A 862 -61.13 18.18 12.82
CA PRO A 862 -61.99 18.43 11.66
C PRO A 862 -62.27 17.16 10.84
N PRO A 863 -63.50 16.97 10.32
CA PRO A 863 -64.56 17.96 10.21
C PRO A 863 -65.57 17.94 11.38
N SER A 864 -65.23 17.26 12.48
CA SER A 864 -66.09 17.10 13.67
C SER A 864 -66.22 18.40 14.47
N VAL A 865 -67.44 18.76 14.90
CA VAL A 865 -67.71 20.05 15.57
C VAL A 865 -68.37 19.85 16.93
N LEU A 866 -67.88 20.49 18.00
CA LEU A 866 -68.55 20.46 19.31
C LEU A 866 -69.96 21.07 19.22
N ASN A 867 -71.01 20.34 19.64
CA ASN A 867 -72.35 20.94 19.75
C ASN A 867 -72.47 21.73 21.06
N THR A 868 -72.19 23.03 20.99
CA THR A 868 -72.33 23.97 22.11
C THR A 868 -73.78 24.22 22.55
N GLY A 869 -74.78 23.75 21.78
CA GLY A 869 -76.19 23.76 22.16
C GLY A 869 -76.66 22.52 22.93
N ALA A 870 -75.83 21.49 23.06
CA ALA A 870 -76.11 20.31 23.88
C ALA A 870 -75.60 20.48 25.33
N PRO A 871 -76.25 19.84 26.33
CA PRO A 871 -75.78 19.91 27.71
C PRO A 871 -74.46 19.15 27.89
N PHE A 872 -73.42 19.85 28.31
CA PHE A 872 -72.22 19.23 28.88
C PHE A 872 -72.52 18.74 30.29
N GLN A 873 -72.06 17.54 30.63
CA GLN A 873 -72.35 16.91 31.92
C GLN A 873 -71.08 16.43 32.60
N ILE A 874 -71.02 16.59 33.92
CA ILE A 874 -69.95 16.07 34.77
C ILE A 874 -70.56 15.13 35.79
N ALA A 875 -69.95 13.95 35.93
CA ALA A 875 -70.14 13.10 37.10
C ALA A 875 -69.09 13.49 38.16
N PRO A 876 -69.52 13.93 39.36
CA PRO A 876 -68.59 14.27 40.43
C PRO A 876 -67.65 13.11 40.76
N VAL A 877 -66.41 13.43 41.15
CA VAL A 877 -65.44 12.42 41.58
C VAL A 877 -65.94 11.70 42.81
N GLY A 878 -65.89 10.36 42.79
CA GLY A 878 -66.39 9.53 43.89
C GLY A 878 -65.90 8.09 43.84
N ALA A 879 -66.47 7.26 44.72
CA ALA A 879 -66.19 5.83 44.77
C ALA A 879 -66.69 5.10 43.52
N LEU A 880 -65.95 4.06 43.12
CA LEU A 880 -66.17 3.25 41.91
C LEU A 880 -67.62 2.74 41.78
N GLY A 881 -68.26 3.03 40.65
CA GLY A 881 -69.68 2.75 40.40
C GLY A 881 -70.19 3.37 39.08
N THR A 882 -71.50 3.51 38.91
CA THR A 882 -72.08 4.16 37.73
C THR A 882 -72.03 5.70 37.87
N PRO A 883 -71.41 6.44 36.94
CA PRO A 883 -71.27 7.89 37.07
C PRO A 883 -72.63 8.61 37.00
N ASN A 884 -72.89 9.44 38.02
CA ASN A 884 -74.11 10.23 38.13
C ASN A 884 -73.92 11.62 37.48
N PHE A 885 -74.33 11.74 36.22
CA PHE A 885 -74.15 12.95 35.42
C PHE A 885 -75.08 14.08 35.86
N SER A 886 -74.49 15.23 36.17
CA SER A 886 -75.19 16.48 36.45
C SER A 886 -74.86 17.52 35.39
N ALA A 887 -75.76 18.48 35.14
CA ALA A 887 -75.47 19.61 34.27
C ALA A 887 -74.34 20.45 34.88
N ALA A 888 -73.26 20.65 34.13
CA ALA A 888 -72.21 21.56 34.57
C ALA A 888 -72.76 22.99 34.60
N GLY A 889 -72.45 23.75 35.66
CA GLY A 889 -72.53 25.21 35.60
C GLY A 889 -71.49 25.77 34.62
N ASN A 890 -71.31 27.09 34.57
CA ASN A 890 -70.37 27.78 33.68
C ASN A 890 -68.88 27.49 34.01
N LEU A 891 -68.45 26.24 33.83
CA LEU A 891 -67.11 25.69 34.07
C LEU A 891 -66.42 25.31 32.74
N LEU A 892 -66.85 25.93 31.63
CA LEU A 892 -66.44 25.57 30.27
C LEU A 892 -66.24 26.82 29.43
N GLU A 893 -65.05 26.93 28.85
CA GLU A 893 -64.81 27.76 27.67
C GLU A 893 -64.96 26.87 26.43
N GLY A 894 -66.09 26.98 25.72
CA GLY A 894 -66.20 26.39 24.39
C GLY A 894 -65.31 27.15 23.41
N ARG A 895 -64.11 26.63 23.11
CA ARG A 895 -63.16 27.31 22.22
C ARG A 895 -63.65 27.27 20.78
N SER A 896 -63.66 28.44 20.12
CA SER A 896 -63.98 28.55 18.70
C SER A 896 -62.89 27.88 17.84
N PRO A 897 -63.25 27.28 16.69
CA PRO A 897 -62.24 26.75 15.77
C PRO A 897 -61.20 27.80 15.39
N GLY A 898 -59.93 27.53 15.68
CA GLY A 898 -58.81 28.44 15.41
C GLY A 898 -58.42 29.42 16.54
N ALA A 899 -59.00 29.29 17.75
CA ALA A 899 -58.45 29.98 18.92
C ALA A 899 -57.12 29.34 19.38
N PRO A 900 -56.07 30.11 19.72
CA PRO A 900 -54.82 29.54 20.24
C PRO A 900 -55.04 28.70 21.52
N LEU A 901 -54.26 27.64 21.67
CA LEU A 901 -54.19 26.88 22.92
C LEU A 901 -53.49 27.72 23.99
N ASP A 902 -54.08 27.79 25.19
CA ASP A 902 -53.36 28.31 26.36
C ASP A 902 -52.33 27.29 26.84
N GLY A 903 -51.24 27.78 27.45
CA GLY A 903 -50.09 26.97 27.89
C GLY A 903 -50.35 25.93 28.99
N PHE A 904 -51.61 25.60 29.29
CA PHE A 904 -52.03 24.63 30.30
C PHE A 904 -52.64 23.32 29.73
N CYS A 905 -52.75 23.18 28.41
CA CYS A 905 -53.03 21.89 27.74
C CYS A 905 -51.84 21.45 26.85
N PRO A 906 -50.73 20.93 27.40
CA PRO A 906 -49.48 20.76 26.68
C PRO A 906 -49.32 19.37 26.02
N SER A 907 -50.21 18.97 25.09
CA SER A 907 -49.89 17.97 24.04
C SER A 907 -51.06 17.69 23.09
N ALA A 908 -50.95 18.18 21.86
CA ALA A 908 -51.24 17.37 20.68
C ALA A 908 -49.91 17.23 19.91
N PRO A 909 -49.63 16.10 19.24
CA PRO A 909 -48.46 16.01 18.38
C PRO A 909 -48.53 17.10 17.31
N VAL A 910 -47.44 17.82 17.07
CA VAL A 910 -47.36 18.80 15.97
C VAL A 910 -47.34 18.03 14.64
N VAL A 911 -48.52 17.69 14.14
CA VAL A 911 -48.68 17.16 12.78
C VAL A 911 -48.63 18.36 11.82
N PRO A 912 -47.61 18.50 10.95
CA PRO A 912 -47.36 19.78 10.26
C PRO A 912 -48.41 20.22 9.23
N ASN A 913 -49.39 19.37 8.89
CA ASN A 913 -50.39 19.61 7.85
C ASN A 913 -51.82 19.44 8.37
N PHE A 914 -52.31 20.45 9.09
CA PHE A 914 -53.75 20.67 9.21
C PHE A 914 -54.23 21.57 8.06
N PRO A 915 -55.31 21.23 7.31
CA PRO A 915 -55.77 22.06 6.20
C PRO A 915 -56.36 23.40 6.66
N VAL A 916 -55.54 24.45 6.66
CA VAL A 916 -55.98 25.84 6.82
C VAL A 916 -56.53 26.37 5.48
N GLY A 917 -57.82 26.17 5.25
CA GLY A 917 -58.58 26.78 4.14
C GLY A 917 -59.44 27.96 4.62
N PRO A 918 -59.48 29.10 3.91
CA PRO A 918 -60.45 30.16 4.22
C PRO A 918 -61.89 29.70 3.91
N PRO A 919 -62.92 30.33 4.52
CA PRO A 919 -64.32 29.90 4.33
C PRO A 919 -64.74 29.98 2.85
N GLY A 920 -65.03 28.82 2.26
CA GLY A 920 -65.60 28.74 0.92
C GLY A 920 -67.03 29.30 0.89
N PRO A 921 -67.43 30.06 -0.15
CA PRO A 921 -68.80 30.51 -0.29
C PRO A 921 -69.75 29.32 -0.54
N THR A 922 -71.00 29.50 -0.12
CA THR A 922 -72.10 28.51 -0.15
C THR A 922 -72.13 27.61 -1.38
N GLY A 923 -71.93 26.30 -1.20
CA GLY A 923 -72.20 25.29 -2.23
C GLY A 923 -71.25 24.08 -2.31
N GLY A 924 -70.11 24.11 -1.62
CA GLY A 924 -69.16 22.99 -1.56
C GLY A 924 -68.76 22.63 -0.13
N LEU A 925 -68.33 21.38 0.09
CA LEU A 925 -67.95 20.84 1.40
C LEU A 925 -66.74 21.60 1.98
N GLY A 926 -67.01 22.57 2.83
CA GLY A 926 -65.99 23.35 3.55
C GLY A 926 -65.45 22.59 4.75
N VAL A 927 -64.29 21.96 4.57
CA VAL A 927 -63.59 21.23 5.64
C VAL A 927 -62.88 22.23 6.56
N GLY A 928 -63.39 22.46 7.77
CA GLY A 928 -62.72 23.33 8.74
C GLY A 928 -63.61 23.85 9.89
N ALA A 929 -63.76 23.06 10.96
CA ALA A 929 -64.42 23.49 12.20
C ALA A 929 -64.05 22.64 13.43
N GLY A 930 -62.77 22.27 13.59
CA GLY A 930 -62.28 21.57 14.78
C GLY A 930 -62.26 22.48 16.00
N GLY A 931 -62.95 22.07 17.08
CA GLY A 931 -62.93 22.75 18.38
C GLY A 931 -62.25 21.89 19.45
N GLY A 932 -62.48 22.18 20.72
CA GLY A 932 -61.95 21.36 21.81
C GLY A 932 -62.76 21.47 23.10
N VAL A 933 -62.57 20.49 23.98
CA VAL A 933 -63.13 20.44 25.32
C VAL A 933 -62.01 20.56 26.34
N VAL A 934 -62.15 21.48 27.30
CA VAL A 934 -61.31 21.53 28.50
C VAL A 934 -62.22 21.43 29.72
N ALA A 935 -61.88 20.56 30.66
CA ALA A 935 -62.67 20.33 31.87
C ALA A 935 -61.76 20.23 33.10
N GLY A 936 -62.12 20.92 34.17
CA GLY A 936 -61.36 21.01 35.42
C GLY A 936 -61.13 22.46 35.85
N PRO A 937 -60.26 22.72 36.83
CA PRO A 937 -59.45 21.76 37.58
C PRO A 937 -60.29 20.88 38.54
N PHE A 938 -59.89 19.61 38.68
CA PHE A 938 -60.48 18.63 39.61
C PHE A 938 -59.46 18.19 40.67
N ASN A 939 -59.93 17.80 41.85
CA ASN A 939 -59.14 17.00 42.78
C ASN A 939 -59.68 15.57 42.78
N VAL A 940 -58.81 14.60 42.55
CA VAL A 940 -59.15 13.17 42.44
C VAL A 940 -58.42 12.39 43.54
N PRO A 941 -59.08 12.04 44.65
CA PRO A 941 -58.48 11.20 45.69
C PRO A 941 -58.10 9.80 45.16
N SER A 942 -57.22 9.11 45.88
CA SER A 942 -56.78 7.74 45.55
C SER A 942 -57.98 6.80 45.40
N ASN A 943 -57.94 5.95 44.37
CA ASN A 943 -58.99 5.00 44.02
C ASN A 943 -60.40 5.61 43.81
N GLN A 944 -60.46 6.92 43.52
CA GLN A 944 -61.68 7.58 43.06
C GLN A 944 -61.60 7.85 41.56
N PHE A 945 -62.77 7.85 40.93
CA PHE A 945 -62.91 8.07 39.51
C PHE A 945 -63.99 9.13 39.24
N GLY A 946 -63.97 9.71 38.05
CA GLY A 946 -64.98 10.65 37.58
C GLY A 946 -65.23 10.49 36.08
N ALA A 947 -66.18 11.27 35.55
CA ALA A 947 -66.45 11.28 34.13
C ALA A 947 -66.94 12.64 33.63
N ILE A 948 -66.59 12.99 32.40
CA ILE A 948 -67.14 14.13 31.66
C ILE A 948 -67.85 13.64 30.39
N ARG A 949 -68.89 14.35 29.96
CA ARG A 949 -69.69 13.99 28.79
C ARG A 949 -70.07 15.21 27.96
N PHE A 950 -69.94 15.08 26.64
CA PHE A 950 -70.20 16.13 25.65
C PHE A 950 -70.69 15.55 24.32
N ARG A 951 -71.22 16.39 23.43
CA ARG A 951 -71.68 15.97 22.10
C ARG A 951 -70.92 16.63 20.97
N VAL A 952 -70.61 15.86 19.94
CA VAL A 952 -69.90 16.27 18.75
C VAL A 952 -70.78 15.97 17.55
N ARG A 953 -71.03 16.99 16.72
CA ARG A 953 -71.74 16.85 15.45
C ARG A 953 -70.84 16.20 14.41
N ILE A 954 -71.42 15.22 13.75
CA ILE A 954 -70.87 14.48 12.62
C ILE A 954 -71.19 15.27 11.34
N PRO A 955 -70.17 15.56 10.51
CA PRO A 955 -70.30 16.44 9.35
C PRO A 955 -71.11 15.87 8.19
#